data_AF-A0A8D3DYW4-F1
#
_entry.id   AF-A0A8D3DYW4-F1
#
_cell.length_a   1.000
_cell.length_b   1.000
_cell.length_c   1.000
_cell.angle_alpha   90.00
_cell.angle_beta   90.00
_cell.angle_gamma   90.00
#
_symmetry.space_group_name_H-M   'P 1'
#
loop_
_entity.id
_entity.type
_entity.pdbx_description
1 polymer ?
#
loop_
_entity_poly.entity_id
_entity_poly.type
_entity_poly.pdbx_seq_one_letter_code
_entity_poly.pdbx_strand_id
1 'polypeptide(L)'
;LTHCVLLFFFSFLSCVVYVTCIFLQIGYPHAEHVFVSVQTHILLTNILTLMSSCPLPFPAVCSQFSRGVYAIFGFYDKKSMNTLTSFCGALHTSFVTPSYPTDNEVQFVIQMRPALRGAVLSLLSHYKWQKFVYLYDTDRGFSILQAIMEAAVANNWQVTARSVSSTTDAAEFKRIIEEMDRRQEKRFVIDCEVGRINTILEQVVTLGKNSRGYHYILANLGFSNVSLDKVFAGGANISGFQIVNPENPIVQQFMQRWERLDEREFPEWLSPRGEKYTSALTHDAILVIAEAFRYLRRQRVDVSRRGSAGDCLANPAVPWSQGIDIERALKTVQVQGMTGNIQFDNYGRRTNYTIDVYEMKTGGPRKIGYWNEYTRFVNIMDPQVSNDSSVENRTIVVTTIMEAPYVMYKKNYMHLEGNDRYEGYCVDLASEIAKHVGIKYKLSIVMDGKYGARDPETKTWNGMVGELVYGRADIAVAPLTITLVREEVIDFSKPFMSLGISIMIKKPQKSKPGVFSFLDPLAYEIWMCIVFAYIGVSVVLFLVSRFSPYEWNLEDQDETKDPQTPPDPPNDFGIFNSLWFSLGAFMQQGCDISPRSLSGRIVGGVWWFFTLIIISSYTANLAAFLTVERMVSPIESAEDLAKQTEIAYGTLDSGSTKEFFRRSKIAVYEKMWSYMKSAEPSVFVKTTPDGVARVRKSKGKFAFLLESTMNEYIEQRKPCDTMKVGGNLDSKGYGVATPKGSALRTPVNLAVLKLSEQGILDKLKNKWWYDKGECGTKDSGSKDKTSALSLSNVAGVFYILVGGLGLAMMVALIEFCYKSRQETKRLKLAKNAQNFNIRTNQNSCFLPCQQTALQGCFVQWKNLFEI
;
A
#
# COMPACT_ATOMS: atom_id res chain seq x y z
N LEU A 1 -34.04 -55.61 27.63
CA LEU A 1 -32.79 -55.49 28.40
C LEU A 1 -32.00 -54.28 27.95
N THR A 2 -32.20 -53.20 28.71
CA THR A 2 -31.15 -52.27 29.20
C THR A 2 -30.49 -51.41 28.13
N HIS A 3 -31.25 -50.48 27.52
CA HIS A 3 -31.40 -49.07 27.93
C HIS A 3 -30.06 -48.32 27.95
N CYS A 4 -29.64 -47.58 26.91
CA CYS A 4 -30.30 -46.58 26.05
C CYS A 4 -30.44 -45.21 26.72
N VAL A 5 -30.12 -44.18 25.90
CA VAL A 5 -30.45 -42.74 26.00
C VAL A 5 -29.42 -41.87 26.73
N LEU A 6 -28.47 -41.27 26.01
CA LEU A 6 -28.55 -39.96 25.33
C LEU A 6 -28.94 -38.78 26.24
N LEU A 7 -27.99 -37.87 26.46
CA LEU A 7 -28.10 -36.46 26.05
C LEU A 7 -29.50 -35.83 26.12
N PHE A 8 -29.92 -35.41 27.31
CA PHE A 8 -30.91 -34.34 27.52
C PHE A 8 -30.52 -33.72 28.88
N PHE A 9 -30.33 -32.42 29.14
CA PHE A 9 -30.68 -31.17 28.49
C PHE A 9 -29.88 -30.09 29.24
N PHE A 10 -29.15 -29.22 28.55
CA PHE A 10 -29.51 -27.81 28.39
C PHE A 10 -29.83 -27.04 29.69
N SER A 11 -28.89 -26.15 30.04
CA SER A 11 -29.14 -24.75 30.39
C SER A 11 -30.25 -24.47 31.42
N PHE A 12 -29.88 -24.39 32.71
CA PHE A 12 -30.55 -23.47 33.64
C PHE A 12 -29.52 -22.76 34.54
N LEU A 13 -29.25 -21.55 34.10
CA LEU A 13 -28.66 -20.41 34.78
C LEU A 13 -29.40 -20.11 36.10
N SER A 14 -28.70 -20.00 37.23
CA SER A 14 -29.02 -19.13 38.40
C SER A 14 -28.29 -19.63 39.65
N CYS A 15 -27.38 -18.83 40.21
CA CYS A 15 -27.65 -17.96 41.35
C CYS A 15 -27.56 -18.70 42.70
N VAL A 16 -26.67 -18.18 43.56
CA VAL A 16 -26.72 -18.30 45.03
C VAL A 16 -26.33 -19.65 45.64
N VAL A 17 -25.06 -19.77 46.04
CA VAL A 17 -24.71 -20.46 47.29
C VAL A 17 -24.08 -19.42 48.22
N TYR A 18 -24.98 -18.68 48.84
CA TYR A 18 -24.78 -17.92 50.06
C TYR A 18 -25.72 -18.57 51.08
N VAL A 19 -25.29 -18.63 52.34
CA VAL A 19 -26.10 -18.92 53.54
C VAL A 19 -26.38 -20.39 53.89
N THR A 20 -25.45 -20.95 54.67
CA THR A 20 -25.80 -21.59 55.94
C THR A 20 -25.00 -20.92 57.06
N CYS A 21 -25.33 -19.64 57.26
CA CYS A 21 -25.24 -18.96 58.54
C CYS A 21 -26.67 -18.98 59.09
N ILE A 22 -26.93 -19.79 60.11
CA ILE A 22 -27.87 -19.59 61.22
C ILE A 22 -27.68 -20.84 62.08
N PHE A 23 -26.86 -20.72 63.12
CA PHE A 23 -27.20 -21.14 64.47
C PHE A 23 -26.11 -20.59 65.41
N LEU A 24 -26.25 -19.29 65.67
CA LEU A 24 -25.66 -18.59 66.81
C LEU A 24 -26.84 -17.94 67.54
N GLN A 25 -27.34 -18.62 68.58
CA GLN A 25 -28.03 -18.01 69.72
C GLN A 25 -28.08 -19.05 70.85
N ILE A 26 -27.91 -18.59 72.10
CA ILE A 26 -27.64 -19.32 73.36
C ILE A 26 -26.13 -19.59 73.54
N GLY A 27 -25.37 -19.06 74.51
CA GLY A 27 -25.59 -18.17 75.65
C GLY A 27 -24.25 -18.12 76.45
N TYR A 28 -23.95 -16.98 77.07
CA TYR A 28 -22.82 -16.65 77.99
C TYR A 28 -22.60 -17.67 79.16
N PRO A 29 -21.60 -17.53 80.08
CA PRO A 29 -20.12 -17.46 79.98
C PRO A 29 -19.42 -18.30 81.12
N HIS A 30 -18.13 -18.06 81.37
CA HIS A 30 -17.29 -18.44 82.55
C HIS A 30 -16.53 -19.78 82.57
N ALA A 31 -15.19 -19.67 82.49
CA ALA A 31 -14.18 -20.19 83.44
C ALA A 31 -12.80 -20.03 82.76
N GLU A 32 -12.16 -18.87 82.86
CA GLU A 32 -11.07 -18.58 83.82
C GLU A 32 -10.01 -19.67 83.98
N HIS A 33 -8.78 -19.26 83.61
CA HIS A 33 -7.50 -19.60 84.22
C HIS A 33 -7.19 -21.08 84.51
N VAL A 34 -6.19 -21.59 83.77
CA VAL A 34 -4.96 -22.26 84.24
C VAL A 34 -4.47 -23.09 83.05
N PHE A 35 -3.46 -22.60 82.34
CA PHE A 35 -2.41 -23.39 81.65
C PHE A 35 -1.54 -22.42 80.82
N VAL A 36 -1.01 -21.39 81.46
CA VAL A 36 0.09 -20.56 80.93
C VAL A 36 1.30 -20.83 81.82
N SER A 37 2.23 -21.67 81.36
CA SER A 37 3.63 -21.59 81.82
C SER A 37 4.66 -22.40 81.02
N VAL A 38 4.29 -23.27 80.06
CA VAL A 38 5.31 -24.15 79.43
C VAL A 38 5.41 -24.02 77.90
N GLN A 39 4.43 -23.40 77.22
CA GLN A 39 4.48 -23.27 75.75
C GLN A 39 5.22 -22.02 75.25
N THR A 40 5.45 -21.01 76.10
CA THR A 40 6.05 -19.72 75.71
C THR A 40 7.57 -19.77 75.54
N HIS A 41 8.28 -20.68 76.22
CA HIS A 41 9.74 -20.75 76.11
C HIS A 41 10.23 -21.45 74.83
N ILE A 42 9.47 -22.41 74.30
CA ILE A 42 9.85 -23.20 73.10
C ILE A 42 9.48 -22.47 71.80
N LEU A 43 8.42 -21.65 71.80
CA LEU A 43 8.06 -20.80 70.66
C LEU A 43 9.00 -19.59 70.52
N LEU A 44 9.46 -18.98 71.63
CA LEU A 44 10.44 -17.89 71.55
C LEU A 44 11.82 -18.36 71.09
N THR A 45 12.30 -19.53 71.54
CA THR A 45 13.60 -20.07 71.11
C THR A 45 13.62 -20.49 69.64
N ASN A 46 12.52 -21.04 69.12
CA ASN A 46 12.39 -21.37 67.69
C ASN A 46 12.19 -20.15 66.79
N ILE A 47 11.54 -19.08 67.26
CA ILE A 47 11.46 -17.81 66.53
C ILE A 47 12.82 -17.09 66.53
N LEU A 48 13.56 -17.09 67.65
CA LEU A 48 14.92 -16.54 67.73
C LEU A 48 15.93 -17.31 66.86
N THR A 49 15.81 -18.64 66.74
CA THR A 49 16.68 -19.44 65.86
C THR A 49 16.29 -19.33 64.38
N LEU A 50 15.00 -19.19 64.03
CA LEU A 50 14.56 -18.85 62.67
C LEU A 50 14.96 -17.42 62.25
N MET A 51 15.03 -16.48 63.20
CA MET A 51 15.55 -15.12 62.92
C MET A 51 17.08 -15.08 62.77
N SER A 52 17.81 -16.03 63.33
CA SER A 52 19.28 -16.13 63.20
C SER A 52 19.77 -16.75 61.88
N SER A 53 18.89 -17.39 61.11
CA SER A 53 19.21 -18.09 59.86
C SER A 53 18.79 -17.34 58.60
N CYS A 54 18.26 -16.12 58.75
CA CYS A 54 17.95 -15.22 57.65
C CYS A 54 18.94 -14.03 57.71
N PRO A 55 19.66 -13.68 56.62
CA PRO A 55 20.49 -12.47 56.58
C PRO A 55 19.57 -11.25 56.45
N LEU A 56 18.72 -11.02 57.45
CA LEU A 56 17.98 -9.78 57.59
C LEU A 56 18.97 -8.72 58.09
N PRO A 57 18.85 -7.44 57.70
CA PRO A 57 19.71 -6.36 58.21
C PRO A 57 19.59 -6.16 59.74
N PHE A 58 18.55 -6.73 60.33
CA PHE A 58 18.12 -6.54 61.70
C PHE A 58 19.22 -6.82 62.75
N PRO A 59 19.93 -7.98 62.75
CA PRO A 59 20.98 -8.23 63.74
C PRO A 59 22.18 -7.29 63.58
N ALA A 60 22.47 -6.84 62.35
CA ALA A 60 23.58 -5.95 62.07
C ALA A 60 23.31 -4.53 62.58
N VAL A 61 22.12 -3.97 62.35
CA VAL A 61 21.75 -2.64 62.85
C VAL A 61 21.70 -2.63 64.37
N CYS A 62 21.09 -3.64 64.99
CA CYS A 62 21.06 -3.78 66.44
C CYS A 62 22.46 -3.92 67.04
N SER A 63 23.36 -4.67 66.39
CA SER A 63 24.76 -4.77 66.79
C SER A 63 25.46 -3.41 66.72
N GLN A 64 25.32 -2.66 65.62
CA GLN A 64 25.92 -1.32 65.51
C GLN A 64 25.32 -0.33 66.52
N PHE A 65 24.01 -0.39 66.76
CA PHE A 65 23.35 0.43 67.75
C PHE A 65 23.89 0.15 69.16
N SER A 66 24.00 -1.12 69.55
CA SER A 66 24.56 -1.53 70.86
C SER A 66 26.01 -1.07 71.07
N ARG A 67 26.81 -1.00 69.99
CA ARG A 67 28.18 -0.44 69.97
C ARG A 67 28.22 1.08 70.13
N GLY A 68 27.08 1.76 70.04
CA GLY A 68 26.97 3.21 70.23
C GLY A 68 27.51 4.03 69.07
N VAL A 69 27.33 3.58 67.83
CA VAL A 69 27.77 4.35 66.64
C VAL A 69 27.02 5.67 66.45
N TYR A 70 27.68 6.67 65.88
CA TYR A 70 27.12 8.01 65.66
C TYR A 70 26.35 8.14 64.33
N ALA A 71 26.74 7.38 63.32
CA ALA A 71 26.08 7.31 62.02
C ALA A 71 26.36 5.95 61.40
N ILE A 72 25.43 5.47 60.58
CA ILE A 72 25.57 4.21 59.85
C ILE A 72 25.65 4.53 58.35
N PHE A 73 26.67 4.02 57.68
CA PHE A 73 26.77 4.06 56.23
C PHE A 73 26.55 2.67 55.67
N GLY A 74 25.72 2.54 54.63
CA GLY A 74 25.49 1.24 54.01
C GLY A 74 24.55 1.26 52.82
N PHE A 75 24.35 0.07 52.25
CA PHE A 75 23.42 -0.16 51.14
C PHE A 75 22.13 -0.79 51.66
N TYR A 76 21.05 -0.60 50.92
CA TYR A 76 19.83 -1.37 51.10
C TYR A 76 19.27 -1.84 49.78
N ASP A 77 18.60 -2.98 49.87
CA ASP A 77 17.70 -3.49 48.85
C ASP A 77 16.25 -3.18 49.23
N LYS A 78 15.33 -3.31 48.26
CA LYS A 78 13.88 -3.13 48.42
C LYS A 78 13.28 -3.91 49.58
N LYS A 79 13.76 -5.12 49.82
CA LYS A 79 13.28 -5.95 50.93
C LYS A 79 13.72 -5.41 52.30
N SER A 80 14.93 -4.85 52.37
CA SER A 80 15.54 -4.32 53.60
C SER A 80 15.21 -2.86 53.90
N MET A 81 14.82 -2.09 52.87
CA MET A 81 14.60 -0.64 52.95
C MET A 81 13.65 -0.27 54.09
N ASN A 82 12.45 -0.85 54.12
CA ASN A 82 11.44 -0.54 55.14
C ASN A 82 11.92 -0.87 56.56
N THR A 83 12.77 -1.89 56.71
CA THR A 83 13.35 -2.23 58.01
C THR A 83 14.29 -1.11 58.45
N LEU A 84 15.25 -0.74 57.60
CA LEU A 84 16.23 0.29 57.94
C LEU A 84 15.60 1.66 58.20
N THR A 85 14.65 2.08 57.36
CA THR A 85 13.96 3.37 57.56
C THR A 85 13.17 3.39 58.87
N SER A 86 12.51 2.29 59.23
CA SER A 86 11.77 2.17 60.49
C SER A 86 12.70 2.22 61.72
N PHE A 87 13.83 1.50 61.69
CA PHE A 87 14.78 1.48 62.82
C PHE A 87 15.50 2.83 62.98
N CYS A 88 15.94 3.44 61.88
CA CYS A 88 16.63 4.73 61.92
C CYS A 88 15.70 5.83 62.41
N GLY A 89 14.43 5.81 62.01
CA GLY A 89 13.39 6.71 62.50
C GLY A 89 13.08 6.52 63.98
N ALA A 90 12.98 5.29 64.48
CA ALA A 90 12.67 5.03 65.88
C ALA A 90 13.85 5.33 66.84
N LEU A 91 15.08 5.02 66.42
CA LEU A 91 16.28 5.14 67.26
C LEU A 91 17.02 6.49 67.10
N HIS A 92 16.53 7.37 66.22
CA HIS A 92 17.19 8.63 65.82
C HIS A 92 18.66 8.42 65.42
N THR A 93 18.93 7.37 64.64
CA THR A 93 20.27 7.06 64.15
C THR A 93 20.36 7.39 62.67
N SER A 94 21.23 8.33 62.30
CA SER A 94 21.40 8.79 60.92
C SER A 94 22.01 7.69 60.03
N PHE A 95 21.34 7.39 58.93
CA PHE A 95 21.74 6.39 57.94
C PHE A 95 22.04 7.05 56.58
N VAL A 96 23.26 6.90 56.08
CA VAL A 96 23.71 7.46 54.80
C VAL A 96 23.85 6.34 53.77
N THR A 97 23.26 6.53 52.58
CA THR A 97 23.22 5.47 51.57
C THR A 97 23.36 5.95 50.12
N PRO A 98 24.11 5.21 49.27
CA PRO A 98 24.18 5.45 47.83
C PRO A 98 23.18 4.58 47.03
N SER A 99 22.23 3.92 47.72
CA SER A 99 21.18 3.08 47.14
C SER A 99 20.15 3.89 46.35
N TYR A 100 19.17 3.23 45.74
CA TYR A 100 18.12 3.93 44.98
C TYR A 100 17.28 4.82 45.91
N PRO A 101 16.79 5.99 45.44
CA PRO A 101 16.06 6.92 46.31
C PRO A 101 14.65 6.41 46.64
N THR A 102 14.11 6.85 47.79
CA THR A 102 12.74 6.54 48.22
C THR A 102 11.82 7.75 48.05
N ASP A 103 10.58 7.53 47.61
CA ASP A 103 9.58 8.60 47.53
C ASP A 103 8.92 8.93 48.87
N ASN A 104 8.97 7.99 49.84
CA ASN A 104 8.41 8.22 51.17
C ASN A 104 9.21 9.30 51.92
N GLU A 105 8.49 10.13 52.68
CA GLU A 105 9.08 11.11 53.59
C GLU A 105 9.68 10.39 54.79
N VAL A 106 10.95 10.00 54.67
CA VAL A 106 11.68 9.29 55.72
C VAL A 106 12.63 10.26 56.44
N GLN A 107 12.66 10.17 57.77
CA GLN A 107 13.61 10.91 58.61
C GLN A 107 14.83 10.04 58.94
N PHE A 108 15.94 10.68 59.30
CA PHE A 108 17.24 10.06 59.62
C PHE A 108 17.88 9.27 58.47
N VAL A 109 17.50 9.52 57.22
CA VAL A 109 18.08 8.88 56.04
C VAL A 109 18.61 9.93 55.06
N ILE A 110 19.89 9.82 54.70
CA ILE A 110 20.55 10.67 53.72
C ILE A 110 20.83 9.85 52.46
N GLN A 111 20.24 10.27 51.35
CA GLN A 111 20.27 9.57 50.08
C GLN A 111 21.23 10.27 49.12
N MET A 112 22.36 9.63 48.84
CA MET A 112 23.39 10.20 47.96
C MET A 112 23.00 10.11 46.48
N ARG A 113 22.17 9.13 46.11
CA ARG A 113 21.75 8.94 44.71
C ARG A 113 20.64 9.93 44.36
N PRO A 114 20.78 10.74 43.29
CA PRO A 114 19.70 11.60 42.83
C PRO A 114 18.55 10.81 42.21
N ALA A 115 17.38 11.45 42.15
CA ALA A 115 16.23 10.93 41.41
C ALA A 115 16.45 11.01 39.89
N LEU A 116 16.26 9.90 39.19
CA LEU A 116 16.44 9.82 37.73
C LEU A 116 15.12 10.06 36.96
N ARG A 117 13.97 10.01 37.64
CA ARG A 117 12.63 10.10 37.02
C ARG A 117 12.45 11.33 36.13
N GLY A 118 12.88 12.51 36.59
CA GLY A 118 12.72 13.76 35.85
C GLY A 118 13.58 13.83 34.59
N ALA A 119 14.80 13.28 34.66
CA ALA A 119 15.72 13.24 33.53
C ALA A 119 15.21 12.31 32.42
N VAL A 120 14.71 11.11 32.78
CA VAL A 120 14.14 10.14 31.82
C VAL A 120 12.93 10.71 31.11
N LEU A 121 11.99 11.31 31.83
CA LEU A 121 10.79 11.92 31.24
C LEU A 121 11.14 13.09 30.30
N SER A 122 12.12 13.91 30.69
CA SER A 122 12.60 15.03 29.86
C SER A 122 13.27 14.54 28.58
N LEU A 123 14.05 13.46 28.65
CA LEU A 123 14.69 12.86 27.49
C LEU A 123 13.69 12.20 26.53
N LEU A 124 12.67 11.51 27.06
CA LEU A 124 11.57 10.95 26.25
C LEU A 124 10.80 12.05 25.51
N SER A 125 10.58 13.17 26.19
CA SER A 125 9.94 14.36 25.61
C SER A 125 10.82 15.01 24.54
N HIS A 126 12.14 15.09 24.76
CA HIS A 126 13.11 15.61 23.80
C HIS A 126 13.11 14.80 22.49
N TYR A 127 13.12 13.47 22.58
CA TYR A 127 13.06 12.60 21.41
C TYR A 127 11.65 12.47 20.81
N LYS A 128 10.62 13.08 21.42
CA LYS A 128 9.21 13.02 20.99
C LYS A 128 8.71 11.58 20.82
N TRP A 129 9.08 10.69 21.74
CA TRP A 129 8.63 9.30 21.71
C TRP A 129 7.16 9.18 22.14
N GLN A 130 6.33 8.55 21.31
CA GLN A 130 4.93 8.27 21.63
C GLN A 130 4.65 6.79 21.91
N LYS A 131 5.49 5.89 21.41
CA LYS A 131 5.35 4.44 21.55
C LYS A 131 6.71 3.82 21.81
N PHE A 132 6.83 3.06 22.89
CA PHE A 132 8.08 2.41 23.31
C PHE A 132 7.84 1.28 24.32
N VAL A 133 8.84 0.42 24.48
CA VAL A 133 8.88 -0.66 25.45
C VAL A 133 9.70 -0.23 26.66
N TYR A 134 9.18 -0.41 27.86
CA TYR A 134 9.88 -0.14 29.11
C TYR A 134 10.20 -1.45 29.82
N LEU A 135 11.50 -1.77 29.87
CA LEU A 135 12.04 -2.94 30.55
C LEU A 135 12.53 -2.50 31.92
N TYR A 136 12.02 -3.13 32.98
CA TYR A 136 12.36 -2.74 34.34
C TYR A 136 12.70 -3.92 35.24
N ASP A 137 13.49 -3.61 36.24
CA ASP A 137 13.87 -4.49 37.33
C ASP A 137 12.95 -4.27 38.55
N THR A 138 12.55 -5.35 39.22
CA THR A 138 11.77 -5.29 40.45
C THR A 138 12.57 -4.81 41.67
N ASP A 139 13.90 -4.94 41.63
CA ASP A 139 14.79 -4.76 42.78
C ASP A 139 15.02 -3.28 43.12
N ARG A 140 14.95 -2.39 42.13
CA ARG A 140 15.20 -0.94 42.28
C ARG A 140 13.95 -0.10 42.63
N GLY A 141 12.80 -0.75 42.83
CA GLY A 141 11.52 -0.11 43.09
C GLY A 141 10.75 0.33 41.83
N PHE A 142 9.55 0.88 42.02
CA PHE A 142 8.63 1.21 40.91
C PHE A 142 8.44 2.71 40.67
N SER A 143 9.23 3.57 41.32
CA SER A 143 9.08 5.04 41.25
C SER A 143 9.15 5.58 39.81
N ILE A 144 10.13 5.12 39.03
CA ILE A 144 10.31 5.54 37.63
C ILE A 144 9.17 5.00 36.75
N LEU A 145 8.76 3.74 36.95
CA LEU A 145 7.64 3.12 36.24
C LEU A 145 6.34 3.90 36.47
N GLN A 146 6.04 4.24 37.72
CA GLN A 146 4.85 5.01 38.07
C GLN A 146 4.86 6.37 37.37
N ALA A 147 5.97 7.10 37.43
CA ALA A 147 6.12 8.40 36.77
C ALA A 147 5.96 8.30 35.24
N ILE A 148 6.45 7.23 34.61
CA ILE A 148 6.25 6.99 33.17
C ILE A 148 4.79 6.69 32.85
N MET A 149 4.09 5.90 33.67
CA MET A 149 2.68 5.58 33.45
C MET A 149 1.77 6.80 33.62
N GLU A 150 2.03 7.64 34.63
CA GLU A 150 1.34 8.92 34.82
C GLU A 150 1.55 9.86 33.62
N ALA A 151 2.81 10.00 33.17
CA ALA A 151 3.14 10.78 31.98
C ALA A 151 2.54 10.19 30.70
N ALA A 152 2.40 8.86 30.61
CA ALA A 152 1.82 8.19 29.45
C ALA A 152 0.32 8.49 29.33
N VAL A 153 -0.41 8.54 30.44
CA VAL A 153 -1.83 8.96 30.43
C VAL A 153 -1.96 10.42 30.03
N ALA A 154 -1.12 11.31 30.59
CA ALA A 154 -1.17 12.74 30.30
C ALA A 154 -0.83 13.07 28.83
N ASN A 155 0.14 12.37 28.24
CA ASN A 155 0.64 12.63 26.89
C ASN A 155 0.13 11.65 25.83
N ASN A 156 -0.80 10.76 26.20
CA ASN A 156 -1.33 9.69 25.35
C ASN A 156 -0.24 8.79 24.72
N TRP A 157 0.74 8.38 25.53
CA TRP A 157 1.81 7.46 25.10
C TRP A 157 1.36 6.00 25.19
N GLN A 158 1.80 5.19 24.23
CA GLN A 158 1.63 3.73 24.22
C GLN A 158 2.87 3.05 24.80
N VAL A 159 2.83 2.72 26.09
CA VAL A 159 3.97 2.10 26.81
C VAL A 159 3.68 0.62 27.04
N THR A 160 4.60 -0.25 26.60
CA THR A 160 4.57 -1.68 26.96
C THR A 160 5.59 -1.93 28.06
N ALA A 161 5.13 -2.08 29.31
CA ALA A 161 6.00 -2.37 30.46
C ALA A 161 6.20 -3.88 30.64
N ARG A 162 7.45 -4.33 30.74
CA ARG A 162 7.81 -5.73 31.03
C ARG A 162 8.86 -5.80 32.13
N SER A 163 8.58 -6.62 33.14
CA SER A 163 9.54 -6.94 34.20
C SER A 163 10.56 -7.94 33.71
N VAL A 164 11.83 -7.75 34.06
CA VAL A 164 12.91 -8.71 33.83
C VAL A 164 13.36 -9.22 35.20
N SER A 165 12.76 -10.32 35.65
CA SER A 165 12.76 -10.74 37.06
C SER A 165 13.77 -11.83 37.43
N SER A 166 14.25 -12.63 36.46
CA SER A 166 15.22 -13.70 36.72
C SER A 166 16.57 -13.45 36.02
N THR A 167 17.67 -13.63 36.76
CA THR A 167 19.05 -13.60 36.23
C THR A 167 19.42 -14.85 35.44
N THR A 168 18.65 -15.94 35.53
CA THR A 168 19.00 -17.23 34.92
C THR A 168 18.36 -17.49 33.56
N ASP A 169 17.31 -16.76 33.16
CA ASP A 169 16.60 -17.02 31.91
C ASP A 169 16.88 -15.96 30.85
N ALA A 170 18.03 -16.10 30.17
CA ALA A 170 18.24 -15.45 28.85
C ALA A 170 17.08 -15.78 27.88
N ALA A 171 16.40 -16.91 28.09
CA ALA A 171 15.20 -17.32 27.38
C ALA A 171 14.00 -16.37 27.61
N GLU A 172 13.82 -15.80 28.82
CA GLU A 172 12.73 -14.87 29.12
C GLU A 172 12.90 -13.58 28.29
N PHE A 173 14.11 -13.01 28.32
CA PHE A 173 14.42 -11.83 27.52
C PHE A 173 14.26 -12.09 26.01
N LYS A 174 14.73 -13.24 25.53
CA LYS A 174 14.53 -13.65 24.13
C LYS A 174 13.03 -13.71 23.76
N ARG A 175 12.18 -14.30 24.60
CA ARG A 175 10.72 -14.36 24.37
C ARG A 175 10.09 -12.97 24.34
N ILE A 176 10.49 -12.08 25.24
CA ILE A 176 10.03 -10.68 25.25
C ILE A 176 10.41 -10.01 23.94
N ILE A 177 11.67 -10.12 23.52
CA ILE A 177 12.15 -9.51 22.26
C ILE A 177 11.43 -10.11 21.04
N GLU A 178 11.19 -11.42 20.98
CA GLU A 178 10.42 -12.05 19.91
C GLU A 178 8.96 -11.57 19.86
N GLU A 179 8.32 -11.38 21.01
CA GLU A 179 6.97 -10.79 21.08
C GLU A 179 6.97 -9.34 20.59
N MET A 180 7.97 -8.56 21.00
CA MET A 180 8.11 -7.16 20.60
C MET A 180 8.46 -7.03 19.12
N ASP A 181 9.22 -7.98 18.56
CA ASP A 181 9.55 -8.03 17.13
C ASP A 181 8.33 -8.35 16.27
N ARG A 182 7.41 -9.22 16.74
CA ARG A 182 6.10 -9.42 16.06
C ARG A 182 5.30 -8.13 15.98
N ARG A 183 5.43 -7.25 16.99
CA ARG A 183 4.79 -5.92 17.03
C ARG A 183 5.62 -4.83 16.33
N GLN A 184 6.80 -5.18 15.79
CA GLN A 184 7.76 -4.27 15.18
C GLN A 184 8.18 -3.09 16.09
N GLU A 185 8.27 -3.33 17.40
CA GLU A 185 8.77 -2.32 18.35
C GLU A 185 10.29 -2.21 18.28
N LYS A 186 10.80 -0.98 18.14
CA LYS A 186 12.24 -0.71 17.99
C LYS A 186 12.82 0.23 19.05
N ARG A 187 11.97 0.73 19.95
CA ARG A 187 12.32 1.75 20.95
C ARG A 187 12.21 1.14 22.34
N PHE A 188 13.32 1.10 23.05
CA PHE A 188 13.43 0.43 24.35
C PHE A 188 14.02 1.38 25.38
N VAL A 189 13.39 1.45 26.54
CA VAL A 189 13.92 2.08 27.74
C VAL A 189 14.27 0.96 28.71
N ILE A 190 15.52 0.88 29.13
CA ILE A 190 16.04 -0.20 30.00
C ILE A 190 16.40 0.40 31.35
N ASP A 191 15.61 0.04 32.38
CA ASP A 191 15.82 0.42 33.77
C ASP A 191 16.23 -0.80 34.60
N CYS A 192 17.52 -1.10 34.57
CA CYS A 192 18.11 -2.26 35.23
C CYS A 192 19.47 -1.88 35.84
N GLU A 193 20.00 -2.71 36.72
CA GLU A 193 21.39 -2.58 37.17
C GLU A 193 22.40 -2.86 36.07
N VAL A 194 23.62 -2.33 36.21
CA VAL A 194 24.70 -2.43 35.20
C VAL A 194 24.96 -3.88 34.78
N GLY A 195 25.01 -4.82 35.73
CA GLY A 195 25.21 -6.23 35.44
C GLY A 195 24.12 -6.79 34.52
N ARG A 196 22.85 -6.48 34.82
CA ARG A 196 21.70 -6.95 34.03
C ARG A 196 21.60 -6.27 32.68
N ILE A 197 21.95 -4.99 32.58
CA ILE A 197 22.03 -4.27 31.31
C ILE A 197 23.05 -4.96 30.38
N ASN A 198 24.22 -5.33 30.88
CA ASN A 198 25.22 -6.02 30.05
C ASN A 198 24.69 -7.36 29.51
N THR A 199 24.05 -8.18 30.34
CA THR A 199 23.41 -9.43 29.90
C THR A 199 22.32 -9.19 28.84
N ILE A 200 21.48 -8.17 29.04
CA ILE A 200 20.44 -7.78 28.08
C ILE A 200 21.06 -7.35 26.74
N LEU A 201 22.10 -6.50 26.78
CA LEU A 201 22.76 -6.00 25.57
C LEU A 201 23.51 -7.09 24.81
N GLU A 202 24.09 -8.08 25.50
CA GLU A 202 24.65 -9.26 24.85
C GLU A 202 23.60 -10.04 24.07
N GLN A 203 22.42 -10.25 24.66
CA GLN A 203 21.30 -10.91 23.97
C GLN A 203 20.77 -10.07 22.79
N VAL A 204 20.75 -8.74 22.90
CA VAL A 204 20.39 -7.84 21.79
C VAL A 204 21.31 -8.04 20.58
N VAL A 205 22.61 -8.23 20.82
CA VAL A 205 23.60 -8.51 19.77
C VAL A 205 23.38 -9.92 19.20
N THR A 206 23.22 -10.94 20.05
CA THR A 206 22.98 -12.32 19.62
C THR A 206 21.72 -12.46 18.74
N LEU A 207 20.67 -11.71 19.05
CA LEU A 207 19.41 -11.71 18.29
C LEU A 207 19.41 -10.76 17.07
N GLY A 208 20.52 -10.05 16.81
CA GLY A 208 20.63 -9.09 15.71
C GLY A 208 19.71 -7.86 15.85
N LYS A 209 19.26 -7.56 17.07
CA LYS A 209 18.41 -6.40 17.40
C LYS A 209 19.22 -5.13 17.71
N ASN A 210 20.50 -5.16 17.35
CA ASN A 210 21.39 -4.00 17.32
C ASN A 210 21.44 -3.33 15.93
N SER A 211 20.59 -3.74 14.99
CA SER A 211 20.54 -3.19 13.63
C SER A 211 20.02 -1.75 13.56
N ARG A 212 20.29 -1.09 12.42
CA ARG A 212 19.82 0.27 12.14
C ARG A 212 18.29 0.40 12.30
N GLY A 213 17.88 1.42 13.06
CA GLY A 213 16.48 1.73 13.37
C GLY A 213 16.06 1.37 14.80
N TYR A 214 16.85 0.58 15.53
CA TYR A 214 16.67 0.40 16.97
C TYR A 214 17.24 1.58 17.75
N HIS A 215 16.58 1.95 18.84
CA HIS A 215 17.05 2.98 19.77
C HIS A 215 16.81 2.54 21.22
N TYR A 216 17.89 2.48 21.99
CA TYR A 216 17.91 2.10 23.40
C TYR A 216 18.23 3.31 24.30
N ILE A 217 17.43 3.53 25.33
CA ILE A 217 17.68 4.50 26.40
C ILE A 217 18.03 3.72 27.67
N LEU A 218 19.21 3.96 28.24
CA LEU A 218 19.67 3.31 29.47
C LEU A 218 19.35 4.21 30.67
N ALA A 219 18.40 3.80 31.51
CA ALA A 219 17.98 4.51 32.72
C ALA A 219 18.87 4.13 33.92
N ASN A 220 20.18 4.36 33.79
CA ASN A 220 21.14 4.30 34.90
C ASN A 220 21.99 5.57 34.96
N LEU A 221 22.77 5.76 36.02
CA LEU A 221 23.68 6.92 36.20
C LEU A 221 25.14 6.64 35.78
N GLY A 222 25.40 5.46 35.20
CA GLY A 222 26.73 4.96 34.84
C GLY A 222 26.75 4.45 33.40
N PHE A 223 26.56 5.36 32.44
CA PHE A 223 26.57 5.05 31.00
C PHE A 223 27.91 4.45 30.53
N SER A 224 29.03 5.00 31.00
CA SER A 224 30.39 4.54 30.69
C SER A 224 30.74 3.17 31.26
N ASN A 225 30.02 2.71 32.30
CA ASN A 225 30.25 1.40 32.91
C ASN A 225 29.68 0.22 32.08
N VAL A 226 28.92 0.49 31.02
CA VAL A 226 28.21 -0.51 30.21
C VAL A 226 28.98 -0.81 28.92
N SER A 227 28.99 -2.06 28.47
CA SER A 227 29.65 -2.43 27.21
C SER A 227 28.79 -2.06 25.98
N LEU A 228 29.06 -0.91 25.36
CA LEU A 228 28.22 -0.40 24.27
C LEU A 228 28.76 -0.67 22.86
N ASP A 229 30.05 -0.95 22.72
CA ASP A 229 30.74 -1.03 21.41
C ASP A 229 30.11 -2.08 20.48
N LYS A 230 29.81 -3.28 21.02
CA LYS A 230 29.21 -4.39 20.25
C LYS A 230 27.80 -4.07 19.74
N VAL A 231 27.04 -3.30 20.53
CA VAL A 231 25.66 -2.91 20.19
C VAL A 231 25.70 -1.77 19.17
N PHE A 232 26.57 -0.79 19.38
CA PHE A 232 26.73 0.34 18.46
C PHE A 232 27.27 -0.07 17.09
N ALA A 233 28.16 -1.06 17.02
CA ALA A 233 28.65 -1.62 15.76
C ALA A 233 27.52 -2.15 14.84
N GLY A 234 26.36 -2.52 15.40
CA GLY A 234 25.18 -2.91 14.60
C GLY A 234 24.42 -1.74 13.97
N GLY A 235 24.65 -0.49 14.41
CA GLY A 235 24.00 0.72 13.92
C GLY A 235 22.76 1.19 14.70
N ALA A 236 22.50 0.63 15.89
CA ALA A 236 21.47 1.11 16.81
C ALA A 236 21.92 2.37 17.57
N ASN A 237 20.98 3.29 17.83
CA ASN A 237 21.25 4.48 18.65
C ASN A 237 21.15 4.11 20.13
N ILE A 238 22.09 4.59 20.94
CA ILE A 238 22.11 4.33 22.38
C ILE A 238 22.34 5.65 23.10
N SER A 239 21.42 5.99 23.99
CA SER A 239 21.53 7.13 24.89
C SER A 239 21.41 6.69 26.34
N GLY A 240 21.95 7.48 27.26
CA GLY A 240 21.85 7.21 28.68
C GLY A 240 22.39 8.36 29.52
N PHE A 241 22.51 8.12 30.82
CA PHE A 241 22.85 9.16 31.78
C PHE A 241 24.15 8.85 32.51
N GLN A 242 24.89 9.90 32.81
CA GLN A 242 26.15 9.82 33.53
C GLN A 242 26.19 10.91 34.58
N ILE A 243 26.53 10.52 35.81
CA ILE A 243 26.64 11.45 36.94
C ILE A 243 28.08 11.89 37.22
N VAL A 244 29.05 11.01 36.97
CA VAL A 244 30.47 11.28 37.15
C VAL A 244 31.00 11.85 35.85
N ASN A 245 31.30 13.16 35.82
CA ASN A 245 31.88 13.78 34.64
C ASN A 245 33.41 13.56 34.64
N PRO A 246 33.97 12.83 33.65
CA PRO A 246 35.42 12.60 33.54
C PRO A 246 36.22 13.87 33.20
N GLU A 247 35.57 14.95 32.77
CA GLU A 247 36.21 16.24 32.51
C GLU A 247 36.41 17.06 33.79
N ASN A 248 35.80 16.67 34.92
CA ASN A 248 35.93 17.41 36.18
C ASN A 248 37.33 17.22 36.78
N PRO A 249 38.07 18.30 37.15
CA PRO A 249 39.41 18.19 37.71
C PRO A 249 39.48 17.36 38.99
N ILE A 250 38.44 17.38 39.84
CA ILE A 250 38.37 16.55 41.06
C ILE A 250 38.40 15.06 40.69
N VAL A 251 37.62 14.69 39.66
CA VAL A 251 37.55 13.32 39.17
C VAL A 251 38.86 12.92 38.51
N GLN A 252 39.48 13.79 37.70
CA GLN A 252 40.76 13.49 37.07
C GLN A 252 41.88 13.26 38.09
N GLN A 253 41.96 14.09 39.14
CA GLN A 253 42.91 13.90 40.23
C GLN A 253 42.65 12.61 41.00
N PHE A 254 41.37 12.28 41.24
CA PHE A 254 40.99 11.03 41.87
C PHE A 254 41.39 9.83 41.01
N MET A 255 41.06 9.83 39.72
CA MET A 255 41.40 8.76 38.77
C MET A 255 42.91 8.55 38.67
N GLN A 256 43.71 9.62 38.61
CA GLN A 256 45.18 9.51 38.62
C GLN A 256 45.73 8.85 39.89
N ARG A 257 45.07 9.05 41.03
CA ARG A 257 45.44 8.39 42.30
C ARG A 257 44.92 6.96 42.34
N TRP A 258 43.69 6.75 41.87
CA TRP A 258 43.04 5.45 41.79
C TRP A 258 43.85 4.49 40.92
N GLU A 259 44.36 4.98 39.78
CA GLU A 259 45.21 4.24 38.85
C GLU A 259 46.55 3.78 39.42
N ARG A 260 46.98 4.32 40.56
CA ARG A 260 48.27 4.03 41.20
C ARG A 260 48.16 3.09 42.40
N LEU A 261 46.95 2.62 42.75
CA LEU A 261 46.74 1.74 43.89
C LEU A 261 47.23 0.31 43.59
N ASP A 262 47.61 -0.45 44.63
CA ASP A 262 48.06 -1.84 44.47
C ASP A 262 46.86 -2.81 44.44
N GLU A 263 46.87 -3.76 43.51
CA GLU A 263 45.82 -4.77 43.30
C GLU A 263 45.67 -5.75 44.44
N ARG A 264 46.74 -5.95 45.21
CA ARG A 264 46.71 -6.83 46.38
C ARG A 264 45.94 -6.24 47.55
N GLU A 265 45.96 -4.92 47.69
CA GLU A 265 45.30 -4.20 48.80
C GLU A 265 43.84 -3.86 48.46
N PHE A 266 43.56 -3.57 47.18
CA PHE A 266 42.23 -3.19 46.70
C PHE A 266 41.76 -4.14 45.58
N PRO A 267 41.20 -5.32 45.86
CA PRO A 267 40.76 -6.24 44.82
C PRO A 267 39.70 -5.62 43.88
N GLU A 268 39.75 -5.97 42.59
CA GLU A 268 38.89 -5.45 41.50
C GLU A 268 38.98 -3.93 41.18
N TRP A 269 40.02 -3.24 41.66
CA TRP A 269 40.16 -1.77 41.46
C TRP A 269 40.36 -1.35 39.99
N LEU A 270 41.05 -2.17 39.20
CA LEU A 270 41.40 -1.92 37.79
C LEU A 270 40.33 -2.50 36.86
N SER A 271 39.10 -2.00 36.97
CA SER A 271 38.09 -2.28 35.95
C SER A 271 38.47 -1.54 34.66
N PRO A 272 38.62 -2.21 33.50
CA PRO A 272 39.07 -1.60 32.24
C PRO A 272 38.14 -0.51 31.65
N ARG A 273 37.08 -0.12 32.37
CA ARG A 273 36.01 0.81 31.92
C ARG A 273 35.63 1.87 32.96
N GLY A 274 36.52 2.13 33.92
CA GLY A 274 36.38 3.18 34.92
C GLY A 274 35.54 2.79 36.14
N GLU A 275 35.45 3.73 37.09
CA GLU A 275 34.81 3.54 38.38
C GLU A 275 33.28 3.41 38.28
N LYS A 276 32.69 2.52 39.09
CA LYS A 276 31.23 2.42 39.23
C LYS A 276 30.71 3.71 39.88
N TYR A 277 29.62 4.27 39.35
CA TYR A 277 28.99 5.45 39.96
C TYR A 277 28.59 5.25 41.44
N THR A 278 28.31 4.00 41.87
CA THR A 278 28.05 3.66 43.28
C THR A 278 29.27 3.85 44.18
N SER A 279 30.47 3.58 43.66
CA SER A 279 31.73 3.81 44.36
C SER A 279 32.01 5.31 44.48
N ALA A 280 31.76 6.08 43.42
CA ALA A 280 31.86 7.54 43.46
C ALA A 280 30.91 8.16 44.50
N LEU A 281 29.66 7.68 44.56
CA LEU A 281 28.69 8.07 45.59
C LEU A 281 29.13 7.67 47.01
N THR A 282 29.84 6.54 47.16
CA THR A 282 30.36 6.07 48.45
C THR A 282 31.49 6.97 48.96
N HIS A 283 32.41 7.35 48.08
CA HIS A 283 33.44 8.32 48.39
C HIS A 283 32.84 9.67 48.82
N ASP A 284 31.88 10.18 48.04
CA ASP A 284 31.17 11.42 48.35
C ASP A 284 30.37 11.31 49.66
N ALA A 285 29.85 10.14 50.01
CA ALA A 285 29.14 9.92 51.27
C ALA A 285 30.07 10.10 52.48
N ILE A 286 31.29 9.56 52.40
CA ILE A 286 32.29 9.71 53.47
C ILE A 286 32.71 11.17 53.58
N LEU A 287 32.86 11.88 52.47
CA LEU A 287 33.14 13.32 52.45
C LEU A 287 32.05 14.12 53.17
N VAL A 288 30.76 13.83 52.90
CA VAL A 288 29.62 14.47 53.56
C VAL A 288 29.62 14.19 55.06
N ILE A 289 29.84 12.93 55.47
CA ILE A 289 29.89 12.54 56.89
C ILE A 289 31.03 13.29 57.60
N ALA A 290 32.22 13.36 56.99
CA ALA A 290 33.37 14.05 57.56
C ALA A 290 33.11 15.55 57.73
N GLU A 291 32.53 16.22 56.73
CA GLU A 291 32.23 17.66 56.83
C GLU A 291 31.09 17.94 57.82
N ALA A 292 30.10 17.05 57.95
CA ALA A 292 29.06 17.17 58.98
C ALA A 292 29.63 17.14 60.40
N PHE A 293 30.53 16.20 60.70
CA PHE A 293 31.19 16.17 62.01
C PHE A 293 32.15 17.34 62.21
N ARG A 294 32.81 17.83 61.14
CA ARG A 294 33.61 19.05 61.17
C ARG A 294 32.74 20.28 61.51
N TYR A 295 31.54 20.35 60.94
CA TYR A 295 30.57 21.41 61.21
C TYR A 295 30.10 21.37 62.66
N LEU A 296 29.72 20.21 63.19
CA LEU A 296 29.34 20.04 64.60
C LEU A 296 30.45 20.47 65.57
N ARG A 297 31.70 20.11 65.27
CA ARG A 297 32.86 20.53 66.06
C ARG A 297 33.08 22.04 66.03
N ARG A 298 32.87 22.69 64.87
CA ARG A 298 32.94 24.17 64.75
C ARG A 298 31.86 24.87 65.56
N GLN A 299 30.65 24.31 65.59
CA GLN A 299 29.52 24.82 66.39
C GLN A 299 29.64 24.51 67.88
N ARG A 300 30.70 23.79 68.31
CA ARG A 300 30.93 23.35 69.70
C ARG A 300 29.76 22.53 70.28
N VAL A 301 29.06 21.78 69.43
CA VAL A 301 28.01 20.84 69.86
C VAL A 301 28.67 19.58 70.38
N ASP A 302 28.45 19.26 71.67
CA ASP A 302 28.95 18.02 72.28
C ASP A 302 28.04 16.85 71.87
N VAL A 303 28.55 16.00 70.98
CA VAL A 303 27.86 14.77 70.54
C VAL A 303 28.27 13.55 71.36
N SER A 304 29.14 13.68 72.36
CA SER A 304 29.65 12.54 73.12
C SER A 304 28.53 11.78 73.84
N ARG A 305 28.52 10.46 73.65
CA ARG A 305 27.49 9.60 74.24
C ARG A 305 27.85 9.27 75.69
N ARG A 306 27.06 9.75 76.65
CA ARG A 306 27.23 9.51 78.10
C ARG A 306 26.59 8.19 78.55
N GLY A 307 26.95 7.07 77.92
CA GLY A 307 26.45 5.73 78.27
C GLY A 307 26.40 4.75 77.10
N SER A 308 26.21 3.46 77.41
CA SER A 308 25.91 2.45 76.38
C SER A 308 24.50 2.67 75.81
N ALA A 309 24.33 2.36 74.53
CA ALA A 309 23.06 2.55 73.81
C ALA A 309 21.92 1.67 74.31
N GLY A 310 22.24 0.58 75.01
CA GLY A 310 21.28 -0.47 75.33
C GLY A 310 20.94 -1.35 74.14
N ASP A 311 19.90 -2.16 74.29
CA ASP A 311 19.38 -3.02 73.23
C ASP A 311 18.48 -2.21 72.27
N CYS A 312 18.55 -2.51 70.97
CA CYS A 312 17.70 -1.89 69.95
C CYS A 312 16.21 -2.22 70.14
N LEU A 313 15.92 -3.31 70.85
CA LEU A 313 14.57 -3.79 71.19
C LEU A 313 14.07 -3.31 72.56
N ALA A 314 14.76 -2.35 73.19
CA ALA A 314 14.27 -1.74 74.42
C ALA A 314 12.83 -1.22 74.24
N ASN A 315 11.96 -1.44 75.23
CA ASN A 315 10.55 -1.04 75.18
C ASN A 315 10.17 -0.23 76.44
N PRO A 316 9.96 1.09 76.35
CA PRO A 316 10.09 1.92 75.15
C PRO A 316 11.57 2.17 74.78
N ALA A 317 11.88 2.20 73.48
CA ALA A 317 13.22 2.53 73.01
C ALA A 317 13.49 4.01 73.30
N VAL A 318 14.64 4.32 73.89
CA VAL A 318 15.05 5.70 74.17
C VAL A 318 15.78 6.25 72.94
N PRO A 319 15.19 7.20 72.19
CA PRO A 319 15.84 7.76 71.02
C PRO A 319 17.06 8.58 71.43
N TRP A 320 18.07 8.60 70.57
CA TRP A 320 19.25 9.39 70.85
C TRP A 320 19.01 10.88 70.61
N SER A 321 19.05 11.67 71.69
CA SER A 321 18.75 13.11 71.66
C SER A 321 19.66 13.90 70.72
N GLN A 322 20.96 13.59 70.67
CA GLN A 322 21.92 14.25 69.79
C GLN A 322 21.85 13.76 68.34
N GLY A 323 21.11 12.68 68.06
CA GLY A 323 20.90 12.17 66.70
C GLY A 323 20.24 13.19 65.78
N ILE A 324 19.33 14.02 66.33
CA ILE A 324 18.65 15.10 65.59
C ILE A 324 19.65 16.17 65.14
N ASP A 325 20.62 16.53 65.99
CA ASP A 325 21.64 17.52 65.65
C ASP A 325 22.59 17.00 64.57
N ILE A 326 22.89 15.69 64.59
CA ILE A 326 23.69 15.03 63.55
C ILE A 326 22.95 14.98 62.22
N GLU A 327 21.68 14.63 62.22
CA GLU A 327 20.85 14.65 61.01
C GLU A 327 20.77 16.08 60.43
N ARG A 328 20.54 17.10 61.28
CA ARG A 328 20.52 18.50 60.87
C ARG A 328 21.86 18.92 60.27
N ALA A 329 22.97 18.54 60.89
CA ALA A 329 24.30 18.82 60.37
C ALA A 329 24.52 18.16 59.00
N LEU A 330 24.16 16.89 58.83
CA LEU A 330 24.26 16.16 57.56
C LEU A 330 23.46 16.84 56.44
N LYS A 331 22.22 17.27 56.71
CA LYS A 331 21.37 17.96 55.73
C LYS A 331 21.89 19.35 55.36
N THR A 332 22.62 20.01 56.26
CA THR A 332 23.19 21.36 56.04
C THR A 332 24.48 21.32 55.24
N VAL A 333 25.12 20.15 55.08
CA VAL A 333 26.36 20.03 54.32
C VAL A 333 26.13 20.38 52.86
N GLN A 334 26.92 21.34 52.37
CA GLN A 334 27.05 21.65 50.96
C GLN A 334 28.52 21.55 50.56
N VAL A 335 28.83 20.54 49.74
CA VAL A 335 30.19 20.27 49.27
C VAL A 335 30.19 19.89 47.80
N GLN A 336 31.36 20.04 47.17
CA GLN A 336 31.58 19.61 45.79
C GLN A 336 32.40 18.32 45.79
N GLY A 337 31.79 17.24 45.29
CA GLY A 337 32.38 15.90 45.23
C GLY A 337 32.60 15.42 43.79
N MET A 338 32.82 14.11 43.63
CA MET A 338 32.95 13.48 42.32
C MET A 338 31.65 13.52 41.51
N THR A 339 30.50 13.49 42.21
CA THR A 339 29.16 13.57 41.61
C THR A 339 28.62 14.99 41.44
N GLY A 340 29.51 15.99 41.53
CA GLY A 340 29.20 17.40 41.36
C GLY A 340 28.83 18.10 42.66
N ASN A 341 27.89 19.03 42.60
CA ASN A 341 27.36 19.73 43.77
C ASN A 341 26.47 18.79 44.60
N ILE A 342 26.71 18.71 45.89
CA ILE A 342 25.95 17.87 46.82
C ILE A 342 25.21 18.78 47.80
N GLN A 343 23.88 18.73 47.75
CA GLN A 343 22.95 19.42 48.63
C GLN A 343 21.77 18.49 48.93
N PHE A 344 21.13 18.67 50.08
CA PHE A 344 20.00 17.85 50.51
C PHE A 344 18.76 18.71 50.81
N ASP A 345 17.58 18.11 50.66
CA ASP A 345 16.33 18.68 51.16
C ASP A 345 16.09 18.37 52.65
N ASN A 346 14.96 18.82 53.17
CA ASN A 346 14.54 18.58 54.55
C ASN A 346 14.34 17.08 54.88
N TYR A 347 14.26 16.20 53.87
CA TYR A 347 14.07 14.75 54.00
C TYR A 347 15.35 13.97 53.65
N GLY A 348 16.49 14.65 53.43
CA GLY A 348 17.76 14.00 53.11
C GLY A 348 17.89 13.50 51.66
N ARG A 349 17.02 13.93 50.74
CA ARG A 349 17.13 13.64 49.31
C ARG A 349 18.04 14.65 48.62
N ARG A 350 18.81 14.21 47.64
CA ARG A 350 19.73 15.10 46.91
C ARG A 350 18.96 16.10 46.05
N THR A 351 19.31 17.39 46.13
CA THR A 351 18.74 18.50 45.35
C THR A 351 19.84 19.26 44.60
N ASN A 352 19.44 20.13 43.66
CA ASN A 352 20.34 21.02 42.92
C ASN A 352 21.56 20.30 42.32
N TYR A 353 21.24 19.26 41.56
CA TYR A 353 22.22 18.43 40.94
C TYR A 353 22.10 18.37 39.43
N THR A 354 23.22 18.07 38.79
CA THR A 354 23.31 17.95 37.34
C THR A 354 23.52 16.49 36.95
N ILE A 355 22.76 16.02 35.97
CA ILE A 355 22.95 14.72 35.33
C ILE A 355 23.31 14.98 33.88
N ASP A 356 24.44 14.45 33.43
CA ASP A 356 24.85 14.57 32.04
C ASP A 356 24.19 13.48 31.19
N VAL A 357 23.78 13.87 29.97
CA VAL A 357 23.19 12.93 29.00
C VAL A 357 24.24 12.63 27.95
N TYR A 358 24.49 11.34 27.74
CA TYR A 358 25.46 10.84 26.78
C TYR A 358 24.76 10.07 25.66
N GLU A 359 25.32 10.15 24.46
CA GLU A 359 24.93 9.35 23.31
C GLU A 359 26.17 8.67 22.73
N MET A 360 26.03 7.40 22.33
CA MET A 360 27.10 6.68 21.67
C MET A 360 27.24 7.15 20.22
N LYS A 361 28.44 7.56 19.81
CA LYS A 361 28.80 7.93 18.43
C LYS A 361 30.02 7.13 17.96
N THR A 362 30.41 7.29 16.70
CA THR A 362 31.55 6.58 16.09
C THR A 362 32.90 6.85 16.78
N GLY A 363 33.04 7.98 17.48
CA GLY A 363 34.22 8.32 18.29
C GLY A 363 34.11 7.94 19.76
N GLY A 364 33.10 7.16 20.17
CA GLY A 364 32.84 6.82 21.57
C GLY A 364 31.66 7.58 22.19
N PRO A 365 31.48 7.47 23.53
CA PRO A 365 30.40 8.15 24.24
C PRO A 365 30.64 9.66 24.25
N ARG A 366 29.69 10.43 23.73
CA ARG A 366 29.75 11.91 23.68
C ARG A 366 28.64 12.52 24.52
N LYS A 367 28.98 13.53 25.33
CA LYS A 367 28.02 14.35 26.06
C LYS A 367 27.20 15.18 25.07
N ILE A 368 25.87 15.05 25.11
CA ILE A 368 24.93 15.79 24.27
C ILE A 368 24.23 16.93 25.02
N GLY A 369 24.26 16.91 26.35
CA GLY A 369 23.57 17.89 27.16
C GLY A 369 23.62 17.54 28.64
N TYR A 370 22.91 18.34 29.42
CA TYR A 370 22.74 18.10 30.86
C TYR A 370 21.31 18.33 31.27
N TRP A 371 20.93 17.69 32.37
CA TRP A 371 19.65 17.84 33.01
C TRP A 371 19.86 18.40 34.41
N ASN A 372 19.11 19.45 34.73
CA ASN A 372 19.01 19.99 36.08
C ASN A 372 17.53 20.09 36.47
N GLU A 373 17.25 20.10 37.77
CA GLU A 373 15.89 20.16 38.32
C GLU A 373 15.15 21.43 37.89
N TYR A 374 15.85 22.57 37.82
CA TYR A 374 15.28 23.87 37.45
C TYR A 374 15.12 24.07 35.95
N THR A 375 16.19 23.84 35.18
CA THR A 375 16.24 24.12 33.74
C THR A 375 15.75 22.94 32.88
N ARG A 376 15.42 21.81 33.51
CA ARG A 376 15.10 20.54 32.84
C ARG A 376 16.24 20.15 31.89
N PHE A 377 15.95 19.47 30.78
CA PHE A 377 16.97 19.04 29.82
C PHE A 377 17.41 20.20 28.92
N VAL A 378 18.71 20.51 28.95
CA VAL A 378 19.35 21.48 28.08
C VAL A 378 20.31 20.75 27.15
N ASN A 379 20.08 20.86 25.85
CA ASN A 379 20.93 20.27 24.83
C ASN A 379 22.16 21.18 24.63
N ILE A 380 23.36 20.66 24.93
CA ILE A 380 24.64 21.31 24.61
C ILE A 380 25.04 20.80 23.23
N MET A 381 24.29 21.18 22.22
CA MET A 381 24.78 21.19 20.86
C MET A 381 25.18 22.61 20.58
N ASP A 382 26.49 22.79 20.41
CA ASP A 382 27.09 24.03 19.92
C ASP A 382 26.30 24.51 18.69
N PRO A 383 25.83 25.77 18.64
CA PRO A 383 25.16 26.32 17.45
C PRO A 383 26.03 26.23 16.20
N GLN A 384 27.34 26.01 16.34
CA GLN A 384 28.27 25.78 15.22
C GLN A 384 28.11 24.41 14.52
N VAL A 385 27.26 23.49 15.04
CA VAL A 385 26.85 22.27 14.33
C VAL A 385 25.44 22.43 13.71
N SER A 386 25.02 23.67 13.44
CA SER A 386 23.99 23.96 12.44
C SER A 386 24.55 24.01 11.01
N ASN A 387 25.87 23.89 10.84
CA ASN A 387 26.52 23.73 9.54
C ASN A 387 26.86 22.25 9.29
N ASP A 388 26.05 21.64 8.44
CA ASP A 388 26.34 20.55 7.50
C ASP A 388 27.73 19.93 7.55
N SER A 389 27.85 18.77 8.22
CA SER A 389 28.94 17.82 7.94
C SER A 389 28.58 16.37 8.31
N SER A 390 27.61 16.16 9.21
CA SER A 390 27.15 14.80 9.55
C SER A 390 26.11 14.23 8.56
N VAL A 391 25.42 15.08 7.80
CA VAL A 391 24.50 14.64 6.73
C VAL A 391 25.28 14.37 5.43
N GLU A 392 26.33 15.14 5.14
CA GLU A 392 27.13 15.01 3.90
C GLU A 392 27.91 13.68 3.80
N ASN A 393 28.30 13.10 4.94
CA ASN A 393 29.05 11.83 4.98
C ASN A 393 28.21 10.57 5.21
N ARG A 394 26.89 10.69 5.46
CA ARG A 394 26.02 9.53 5.66
C ARG A 394 25.41 9.07 4.33
N THR A 395 25.61 7.81 3.97
CA THR A 395 24.92 7.21 2.82
C THR A 395 23.44 7.02 3.13
N ILE A 396 22.58 7.76 2.42
CA ILE A 396 21.13 7.70 2.51
C ILE A 396 20.61 6.45 1.81
N VAL A 397 19.78 5.66 2.49
CA VAL A 397 19.15 4.46 1.93
C VAL A 397 17.87 4.85 1.23
N VAL A 398 17.90 4.77 -0.10
CA VAL A 398 16.75 5.04 -0.98
C VAL A 398 16.04 3.72 -1.25
N THR A 399 14.85 3.53 -0.68
CA THR A 399 14.02 2.36 -1.00
C THR A 399 13.23 2.57 -2.29
N THR A 400 13.13 1.52 -3.09
CA THR A 400 12.39 1.53 -4.35
C THR A 400 11.88 0.12 -4.71
N ILE A 401 11.08 0.02 -5.78
CA ILE A 401 10.45 -1.22 -6.25
C ILE A 401 10.83 -1.48 -7.71
N MET A 402 10.99 -2.75 -8.07
CA MET A 402 11.29 -3.17 -9.44
C MET A 402 10.03 -3.07 -10.31
N GLU A 403 9.96 -2.02 -11.13
CA GLU A 403 8.84 -1.78 -12.03
C GLU A 403 9.30 -0.99 -13.27
N ALA A 404 9.03 -1.51 -14.46
CA ALA A 404 9.40 -0.85 -15.71
C ALA A 404 8.39 0.26 -16.07
N PRO A 405 8.81 1.47 -16.48
CA PRO A 405 10.19 1.95 -16.73
C PRO A 405 10.82 2.72 -15.55
N TYR A 406 10.26 2.62 -14.35
CA TYR A 406 10.72 3.36 -13.18
C TYR A 406 12.07 2.87 -12.66
N VAL A 407 12.20 1.56 -12.42
CA VAL A 407 13.44 0.89 -12.01
C VAL A 407 13.50 -0.48 -12.66
N MET A 408 14.56 -0.71 -13.43
CA MET A 408 14.85 -1.92 -14.18
C MET A 408 16.30 -2.32 -13.95
N TYR A 409 16.61 -3.60 -14.13
CA TYR A 409 18.01 -4.03 -14.23
C TYR A 409 18.58 -3.60 -15.57
N LYS A 410 19.82 -3.08 -15.58
CA LYS A 410 20.58 -2.94 -16.82
C LYS A 410 20.84 -4.32 -17.41
N LYS A 411 21.00 -4.40 -18.74
CA LYS A 411 21.33 -5.66 -19.43
C LYS A 411 22.56 -6.37 -18.85
N ASN A 412 23.57 -5.61 -18.42
CA ASN A 412 24.84 -6.12 -17.89
C ASN A 412 24.92 -6.03 -16.35
N TYR A 413 23.79 -6.11 -15.65
CA TYR A 413 23.73 -5.87 -14.19
C TYR A 413 24.62 -6.79 -13.36
N MET A 414 24.94 -8.00 -13.82
CA MET A 414 25.81 -8.94 -13.11
C MET A 414 27.27 -8.46 -13.01
N HIS A 415 27.72 -7.63 -13.96
CA HIS A 415 29.09 -7.09 -14.00
C HIS A 415 29.22 -5.72 -13.33
N LEU A 416 28.12 -5.16 -12.84
CA LEU A 416 28.07 -3.83 -12.21
C LEU A 416 27.80 -3.99 -10.72
N GLU A 417 28.35 -3.10 -9.91
CA GLU A 417 28.15 -3.09 -8.46
C GLU A 417 27.39 -1.83 -8.00
N GLY A 418 26.77 -1.91 -6.83
CA GLY A 418 26.09 -0.76 -6.22
C GLY A 418 24.86 -0.28 -7.00
N ASN A 419 24.79 1.04 -7.21
CA ASN A 419 23.67 1.74 -7.84
C ASN A 419 23.65 1.56 -9.38
N ASP A 420 24.81 1.31 -10.00
CA ASP A 420 24.93 1.24 -11.46
C ASP A 420 24.24 0.03 -12.08
N ARG A 421 23.84 -0.95 -11.27
CA ARG A 421 23.05 -2.11 -11.69
C ARG A 421 21.66 -1.76 -12.18
N TYR A 422 21.13 -0.63 -11.71
CA TYR A 422 19.77 -0.20 -11.98
C TYR A 422 19.73 0.89 -13.05
N GLU A 423 18.66 0.92 -13.82
CA GLU A 423 18.33 2.00 -14.75
C GLU A 423 16.83 2.26 -14.75
N GLY A 424 16.40 3.49 -15.02
CA GLY A 424 14.98 3.83 -15.11
C GLY A 424 14.71 5.27 -14.71
N TYR A 425 13.44 5.68 -14.81
CA TYR A 425 13.01 7.03 -14.47
C TYR A 425 13.31 7.41 -13.01
N CYS A 426 13.03 6.52 -12.05
CA CYS A 426 13.27 6.78 -10.63
C CYS A 426 14.76 6.73 -10.27
N VAL A 427 15.57 6.02 -11.05
CA VAL A 427 17.04 6.01 -10.89
C VAL A 427 17.64 7.35 -11.30
N ASP A 428 17.24 7.86 -12.47
CA ASP A 428 17.65 9.19 -12.95
C ASP A 428 17.14 10.29 -12.00
N LEU A 429 15.88 10.19 -11.55
CA LEU A 429 15.29 11.14 -10.59
C LEU A 429 16.03 11.14 -9.24
N ALA A 430 16.37 9.96 -8.70
CA ALA A 430 17.14 9.87 -7.46
C ALA A 430 18.53 10.52 -7.61
N SER A 431 19.17 10.37 -8.77
CA SER A 431 20.45 11.03 -9.07
C SER A 431 20.32 12.55 -9.11
N GLU A 432 19.28 13.08 -9.75
CA GLU A 432 19.04 14.54 -9.80
C GLU A 432 18.70 15.11 -8.41
N ILE A 433 17.84 14.44 -7.63
CA ILE A 433 17.55 14.83 -6.24
C ILE A 433 18.84 14.83 -5.42
N ALA A 434 19.66 13.79 -5.51
CA ALA A 434 20.92 13.70 -4.78
C ALA A 434 21.91 14.82 -5.16
N LYS A 435 21.98 15.18 -6.44
CA LYS A 435 22.81 16.27 -6.96
C LYS A 435 22.38 17.64 -6.42
N HIS A 436 21.07 17.87 -6.32
CA HIS A 436 20.53 19.13 -5.80
C HIS A 436 20.62 19.25 -4.28
N VAL A 437 20.47 18.14 -3.55
CA VAL A 437 20.50 18.12 -2.08
C VAL A 437 21.93 17.93 -1.55
N GLY A 438 22.87 17.42 -2.35
CA GLY A 438 24.28 17.22 -1.94
C GLY A 438 24.51 15.95 -1.12
N ILE A 439 23.73 14.88 -1.36
CA ILE A 439 23.78 13.65 -0.54
C ILE A 439 24.33 12.44 -1.30
N LYS A 440 25.07 11.56 -0.59
CA LYS A 440 25.41 10.22 -1.08
C LYS A 440 24.26 9.27 -0.82
N TYR A 441 23.91 8.43 -1.79
CA TYR A 441 22.77 7.51 -1.66
C TYR A 441 23.09 6.09 -2.14
N LYS A 442 22.33 5.13 -1.60
CA LYS A 442 22.34 3.72 -2.03
C LYS A 442 20.91 3.29 -2.34
N LEU A 443 20.70 2.76 -3.54
CA LEU A 443 19.43 2.16 -3.95
C LEU A 443 19.26 0.80 -3.27
N SER A 444 18.12 0.62 -2.61
CA SER A 444 17.71 -0.62 -1.97
C SER A 444 16.34 -1.05 -2.52
N ILE A 445 16.21 -2.31 -2.91
CA ILE A 445 14.94 -2.85 -3.37
C ILE A 445 14.15 -3.31 -2.14
N VAL A 446 12.86 -2.97 -2.12
CA VAL A 446 11.93 -3.42 -1.07
C VAL A 446 11.86 -4.94 -1.00
N MET A 447 11.95 -5.50 0.20
CA MET A 447 12.09 -6.96 0.38
C MET A 447 10.86 -7.77 -0.03
N ASP A 448 9.66 -7.24 0.20
CA ASP A 448 8.39 -7.96 -0.04
C ASP A 448 7.77 -7.67 -1.42
N GLY A 449 8.40 -6.80 -2.22
CA GLY A 449 7.91 -6.41 -3.55
C GLY A 449 6.59 -5.64 -3.54
N LYS A 450 6.20 -5.00 -2.42
CA LYS A 450 4.92 -4.28 -2.30
C LYS A 450 5.14 -2.78 -2.09
N TYR A 451 4.18 -1.97 -2.54
CA TYR A 451 4.22 -0.51 -2.30
C TYR A 451 4.02 -0.15 -0.84
N GLY A 452 3.07 -0.80 -0.17
CA GLY A 452 2.73 -0.58 1.22
C GLY A 452 1.24 -0.37 1.42
N ALA A 453 0.64 -1.32 2.13
CA ALA A 453 -0.73 -1.33 2.59
C ALA A 453 -0.76 -1.68 4.08
N ARG A 454 -1.77 -1.15 4.78
CA ARG A 454 -1.98 -1.44 6.18
C ARG A 454 -2.80 -2.72 6.31
N ASP A 455 -2.26 -3.69 7.03
CA ASP A 455 -2.99 -4.91 7.37
C ASP A 455 -4.15 -4.57 8.34
N PRO A 456 -5.41 -4.95 8.03
CA PRO A 456 -6.56 -4.64 8.88
C PRO A 456 -6.49 -5.29 10.27
N GLU A 457 -5.88 -6.48 10.40
CA GLU A 457 -5.84 -7.21 11.68
C GLU A 457 -4.69 -6.72 12.56
N THR A 458 -3.46 -6.76 12.04
CA THR A 458 -2.27 -6.41 12.80
C THR A 458 -2.02 -4.90 12.88
N LYS A 459 -2.72 -4.10 12.05
CA LYS A 459 -2.51 -2.66 11.86
C LYS A 459 -1.07 -2.28 11.45
N THR A 460 -0.27 -3.26 11.02
CA THR A 460 1.11 -3.05 10.58
C THR A 460 1.17 -2.63 9.12
N TRP A 461 2.19 -1.84 8.78
CA TRP A 461 2.49 -1.45 7.40
C TRP A 461 3.51 -2.40 6.79
N ASN A 462 3.23 -2.88 5.58
CA ASN A 462 4.19 -3.60 4.74
C ASN A 462 4.78 -2.69 3.65
N GLY A 463 5.59 -3.26 2.74
CA GLY A 463 6.15 -2.55 1.60
C GLY A 463 7.10 -1.40 1.93
N MET A 464 7.29 -0.53 0.95
CA MET A 464 8.13 0.67 1.07
C MET A 464 7.64 1.62 2.17
N VAL A 465 6.32 1.73 2.38
CA VAL A 465 5.76 2.53 3.48
C VAL A 465 6.22 1.99 4.83
N GLY A 466 6.17 0.67 5.04
CA GLY A 466 6.68 0.04 6.25
C GLY A 466 8.18 0.27 6.46
N GLU A 467 8.99 0.23 5.40
CA GLU A 467 10.43 0.50 5.49
C GLU A 467 10.74 1.92 5.98
N LEU A 468 9.96 2.93 5.58
CA LEU A 468 10.09 4.30 6.07
C LEU A 468 9.59 4.46 7.51
N VAL A 469 8.41 3.91 7.82
CA VAL A 469 7.80 4.00 9.17
C VAL A 469 8.70 3.35 10.22
N TYR A 470 9.29 2.20 9.89
CA TYR A 470 10.17 1.47 10.80
C TYR A 470 11.64 1.87 10.68
N GLY A 471 12.00 2.90 9.89
CA GLY A 471 13.37 3.41 9.76
C GLY A 471 14.37 2.42 9.15
N ARG A 472 13.91 1.51 8.29
CA ARG A 472 14.78 0.64 7.47
C ARG A 472 15.34 1.39 6.25
N ALA A 473 14.60 2.38 5.76
CA ALA A 473 14.99 3.28 4.69
C ALA A 473 14.81 4.76 5.10
N ASP A 474 15.56 5.66 4.48
CA ASP A 474 15.57 7.09 4.82
C ASP A 474 14.69 7.92 3.88
N ILE A 475 14.50 7.44 2.65
CA ILE A 475 13.69 8.09 1.60
C ILE A 475 13.18 7.01 0.64
N ALA A 476 11.99 7.20 0.07
CA ALA A 476 11.46 6.34 -0.98
C ALA A 476 11.29 7.14 -2.27
N VAL A 477 12.06 6.76 -3.30
CA VAL A 477 11.96 7.31 -4.66
C VAL A 477 11.44 6.19 -5.56
N ALA A 478 10.13 6.18 -5.75
CA ALA A 478 9.39 5.12 -6.42
C ALA A 478 8.06 5.68 -6.97
N PRO A 479 7.35 4.94 -7.85
CA PRO A 479 5.97 5.25 -8.24
C PRO A 479 4.99 5.02 -7.08
N LEU A 480 5.12 5.80 -6.00
CA LEU A 480 4.30 5.69 -4.80
C LEU A 480 3.19 6.74 -4.84
N THR A 481 1.95 6.31 -5.04
CA THR A 481 0.77 7.18 -5.05
C THR A 481 0.58 7.84 -3.68
N ILE A 482 0.42 9.17 -3.68
CA ILE A 482 0.05 9.96 -2.50
C ILE A 482 -1.40 9.62 -2.14
N THR A 483 -1.64 9.19 -0.90
CA THR A 483 -2.98 8.86 -0.40
C THR A 483 -3.13 9.32 1.04
N LEU A 484 -4.35 9.63 1.48
CA LEU A 484 -4.63 10.11 2.84
C LEU A 484 -4.06 9.18 3.93
N VAL A 485 -4.29 7.87 3.80
CA VAL A 485 -3.84 6.88 4.80
C VAL A 485 -2.32 6.75 4.89
N ARG A 486 -1.59 7.10 3.82
CA ARG A 486 -0.12 7.09 3.82
C ARG A 486 0.44 8.40 4.39
N GLU A 487 -0.17 9.55 4.07
CA GLU A 487 0.22 10.86 4.60
C GLU A 487 0.12 10.92 6.14
N GLU A 488 -0.78 10.13 6.74
CA GLU A 488 -0.88 10.02 8.20
C GLU A 488 0.40 9.49 8.86
N VAL A 489 1.16 8.62 8.18
CA VAL A 489 2.30 7.87 8.75
C VAL A 489 3.66 8.25 8.18
N ILE A 490 3.69 8.80 6.96
CA ILE A 490 4.89 9.28 6.25
C ILE A 490 4.60 10.63 5.61
N ASP A 491 5.64 11.44 5.40
CA ASP A 491 5.49 12.74 4.74
C ASP A 491 5.84 12.65 3.26
N PHE A 492 5.03 13.25 2.39
CA PHE A 492 5.31 13.33 0.95
C PHE A 492 5.83 14.70 0.52
N SER A 493 6.63 14.71 -0.56
CA SER A 493 6.91 15.89 -1.35
C SER A 493 5.70 16.31 -2.19
N LYS A 494 5.78 17.49 -2.82
CA LYS A 494 4.92 17.82 -3.96
C LYS A 494 5.04 16.75 -5.05
N PRO A 495 3.95 16.46 -5.77
CA PRO A 495 3.95 15.40 -6.76
C PRO A 495 4.91 15.73 -7.91
N PHE A 496 5.76 14.78 -8.29
CA PHE A 496 6.69 14.91 -9.42
C PHE A 496 6.07 14.44 -10.74
N MET A 497 4.95 13.71 -10.69
CA MET A 497 4.23 13.22 -11.86
C MET A 497 2.74 13.11 -11.56
N SER A 498 1.92 13.79 -12.36
CA SER A 498 0.46 13.71 -12.29
C SER A 498 -0.06 12.53 -13.13
N LEU A 499 -1.03 11.81 -12.61
CA LEU A 499 -1.62 10.62 -13.22
C LEU A 499 -3.04 10.39 -12.74
N GLY A 500 -3.72 9.39 -13.28
CA GLY A 500 -4.98 8.90 -12.74
C GLY A 500 -5.25 7.48 -13.17
N ILE A 501 -6.34 6.90 -12.67
CA ILE A 501 -6.82 5.59 -13.12
C ILE A 501 -7.25 5.74 -14.59
N SER A 502 -6.79 4.83 -15.42
CA SER A 502 -7.08 4.78 -16.85
C SER A 502 -7.56 3.39 -17.23
N ILE A 503 -8.21 3.29 -18.39
CA ILE A 503 -8.73 2.04 -18.92
C ILE A 503 -7.80 1.56 -20.03
N MET A 504 -7.26 0.36 -19.88
CA MET A 504 -6.51 -0.34 -20.93
C MET A 504 -7.41 -1.38 -21.57
N ILE A 505 -7.54 -1.28 -22.89
CA ILE A 505 -8.17 -2.30 -23.71
C ILE A 505 -7.19 -2.81 -24.77
N LYS A 506 -7.53 -3.93 -25.39
CA LYS A 506 -6.84 -4.39 -26.57
C LYS A 506 -7.19 -3.46 -27.73
N LYS A 507 -6.18 -2.98 -28.45
CA LYS A 507 -6.35 -2.18 -29.67
C LYS A 507 -7.17 -3.00 -30.68
N PRO A 508 -8.33 -2.49 -31.14
CA PRO A 508 -9.15 -3.21 -32.10
C PRO A 508 -8.35 -3.40 -33.39
N GLN A 509 -8.46 -4.59 -33.98
CA GLN A 509 -7.95 -4.80 -35.34
C GLN A 509 -8.89 -4.08 -36.29
N LYS A 510 -8.35 -3.57 -37.41
CA LYS A 510 -9.16 -3.00 -38.48
C LYS A 510 -10.24 -4.02 -38.87
N SER A 511 -11.51 -3.67 -38.66
CA SER A 511 -12.62 -4.56 -39.00
C SER A 511 -12.59 -4.80 -40.49
N LYS A 512 -12.56 -6.07 -40.90
CA LYS A 512 -12.73 -6.41 -42.30
C LYS A 512 -14.13 -5.96 -42.72
N PRO A 513 -14.29 -5.28 -43.86
CA PRO A 513 -15.60 -4.89 -44.36
C PRO A 513 -16.51 -6.12 -44.44
N GLY A 514 -17.80 -5.93 -44.12
CA GLY A 514 -18.79 -6.98 -44.28
C GLY A 514 -18.96 -7.38 -45.75
N VAL A 515 -19.54 -8.55 -46.01
CA VAL A 515 -19.78 -9.06 -47.38
C VAL A 515 -20.60 -8.07 -48.23
N PHE A 516 -21.46 -7.27 -47.59
CA PHE A 516 -22.29 -6.24 -48.22
C PHE A 516 -21.75 -4.81 -48.06
N SER A 517 -20.47 -4.63 -47.76
CA SER A 517 -19.89 -3.29 -47.53
C SER A 517 -19.97 -2.34 -48.72
N PHE A 518 -20.26 -2.85 -49.93
CA PHE A 518 -20.50 -2.01 -51.10
C PHE A 518 -21.84 -1.25 -51.03
N LEU A 519 -22.76 -1.60 -50.11
CA LEU A 519 -24.00 -0.85 -49.86
C LEU A 519 -23.80 0.32 -48.90
N ASP A 520 -22.78 0.26 -48.04
CA ASP A 520 -22.46 1.25 -47.00
C ASP A 520 -22.19 2.70 -47.49
N PRO A 521 -21.70 2.96 -48.73
CA PRO A 521 -21.48 4.33 -49.21
C PRO A 521 -22.75 5.20 -49.33
N LEU A 522 -23.92 4.59 -49.34
CA LEU A 522 -25.22 5.26 -49.29
C LEU A 522 -26.01 4.76 -48.10
N ALA A 523 -26.62 5.69 -47.36
CA ALA A 523 -27.45 5.36 -46.24
C ALA A 523 -28.67 4.52 -46.67
N TYR A 524 -29.17 3.66 -45.79
CA TYR A 524 -30.29 2.76 -46.07
C TYR A 524 -31.56 3.53 -46.50
N GLU A 525 -31.77 4.72 -45.94
CA GLU A 525 -32.86 5.62 -46.28
C GLU A 525 -32.81 6.05 -47.75
N ILE A 526 -31.61 6.30 -48.28
CA ILE A 526 -31.42 6.70 -49.68
C ILE A 526 -31.75 5.53 -50.61
N TRP A 527 -31.36 4.31 -50.25
CA TRP A 527 -31.72 3.10 -51.01
C TRP A 527 -33.23 2.93 -51.12
N MET A 528 -33.96 3.14 -50.02
CA MET A 528 -35.43 3.09 -50.02
C MET A 528 -36.03 4.18 -50.91
N CYS A 529 -35.51 5.41 -50.85
CA CYS A 529 -35.95 6.51 -51.72
C CYS A 529 -35.69 6.22 -53.20
N ILE A 530 -34.57 5.60 -53.56
CA ILE A 530 -34.26 5.21 -54.94
C ILE A 530 -35.30 4.19 -55.46
N VAL A 531 -35.67 3.18 -54.65
CA VAL A 531 -36.69 2.20 -55.03
C VAL A 531 -38.05 2.86 -55.24
N PHE A 532 -38.47 3.76 -54.35
CA PHE A 532 -39.73 4.48 -54.51
C PHE A 532 -39.72 5.42 -55.73
N ALA A 533 -38.63 6.14 -55.96
CA ALA A 533 -38.47 7.00 -57.13
C ALA A 533 -38.48 6.18 -58.43
N TYR A 534 -37.83 5.02 -58.45
CA TYR A 534 -37.82 4.10 -59.58
C TYR A 534 -39.25 3.65 -59.97
N ILE A 535 -40.02 3.15 -59.01
CA ILE A 535 -41.42 2.73 -59.24
C ILE A 535 -42.27 3.94 -59.65
N GLY A 536 -42.10 5.08 -58.99
CA GLY A 536 -42.83 6.32 -59.29
C GLY A 536 -42.60 6.79 -60.73
N VAL A 537 -41.35 6.82 -61.18
CA VAL A 537 -41.00 7.21 -62.56
C VAL A 537 -41.54 6.22 -63.58
N SER A 538 -41.49 4.90 -63.32
CA SER A 538 -42.11 3.89 -64.19
C SER A 538 -43.62 4.08 -64.33
N VAL A 539 -44.32 4.35 -63.22
CA VAL A 539 -45.76 4.59 -63.26
C VAL A 539 -46.08 5.89 -64.03
N VAL A 540 -45.33 6.97 -63.79
CA VAL A 540 -45.53 8.23 -64.51
C VAL A 540 -45.26 8.07 -66.01
N LEU A 541 -44.18 7.37 -66.39
CA LEU A 541 -43.89 7.09 -67.80
C LEU A 541 -44.98 6.22 -68.45
N PHE A 542 -45.49 5.21 -67.76
CA PHE A 542 -46.60 4.39 -68.21
C PHE A 542 -47.90 5.19 -68.41
N LEU A 543 -48.22 6.11 -67.50
CA LEU A 543 -49.39 6.98 -67.65
C LEU A 543 -49.21 7.95 -68.83
N VAL A 544 -48.05 8.61 -68.93
CA VAL A 544 -47.75 9.56 -70.01
C VAL A 544 -47.75 8.87 -71.38
N SER A 545 -47.24 7.64 -71.49
CA SER A 545 -47.27 6.87 -72.74
C SER A 545 -48.69 6.45 -73.12
N ARG A 546 -49.58 6.22 -72.15
CA ARG A 546 -50.98 5.87 -72.42
C ARG A 546 -51.83 7.08 -72.82
N PHE A 547 -51.58 8.24 -72.22
CA PHE A 547 -52.38 9.47 -72.44
C PHE A 547 -51.88 10.35 -73.58
N SER A 548 -50.60 10.29 -73.96
CA SER A 548 -50.06 11.12 -75.04
C SER A 548 -50.37 10.50 -76.42
N PRO A 549 -51.15 11.17 -77.29
CA PRO A 549 -51.50 10.65 -78.61
C PRO A 549 -50.28 10.47 -79.55
N TYR A 550 -49.18 11.17 -79.25
CA TYR A 550 -47.94 11.16 -80.05
C TYR A 550 -47.04 9.94 -79.80
N GLU A 551 -47.35 9.09 -78.82
CA GLU A 551 -46.66 7.81 -78.57
C GLU A 551 -47.33 6.63 -79.27
N TRP A 552 -48.51 6.83 -79.87
CA TRP A 552 -49.25 5.76 -80.52
C TRP A 552 -48.67 5.58 -81.93
N ASN A 553 -48.22 4.37 -82.26
CA ASN A 553 -47.76 4.04 -83.62
C ASN A 553 -48.95 4.17 -84.57
N LEU A 554 -49.02 5.27 -85.32
CA LEU A 554 -50.00 5.50 -86.39
C LEU A 554 -49.51 4.95 -87.75
N GLU A 555 -48.34 4.30 -87.79
CA GLU A 555 -47.62 4.00 -89.04
C GLU A 555 -47.66 2.54 -89.52
N ASP A 556 -48.50 1.67 -88.94
CA ASP A 556 -48.80 0.34 -89.52
C ASP A 556 -50.26 0.24 -90.00
N GLN A 557 -50.67 1.16 -90.88
CA GLN A 557 -51.85 0.96 -91.73
C GLN A 557 -51.43 0.80 -93.19
N ASP A 558 -50.63 -0.22 -93.49
CA ASP A 558 -50.52 -0.77 -94.84
C ASP A 558 -50.05 -2.22 -94.75
N GLU A 559 -50.95 -3.13 -94.34
CA GLU A 559 -51.03 -4.48 -94.92
C GLU A 559 -52.33 -5.19 -94.48
N THR A 560 -53.10 -5.63 -95.47
CA THR A 560 -54.34 -6.41 -95.39
C THR A 560 -54.32 -7.58 -94.39
N LYS A 561 -55.26 -7.63 -93.42
CA LYS A 561 -55.96 -8.87 -92.96
C LYS A 561 -57.07 -8.68 -91.89
N ASP A 562 -58.16 -9.42 -92.16
CA ASP A 562 -59.25 -10.03 -91.34
C ASP A 562 -60.13 -9.21 -90.34
N PRO A 563 -61.49 -9.24 -90.41
CA PRO A 563 -62.39 -8.34 -89.65
C PRO A 563 -62.87 -8.81 -88.25
N GLN A 564 -62.18 -9.71 -87.53
CA GLN A 564 -62.73 -10.31 -86.28
C GLN A 564 -61.94 -10.12 -84.97
N THR A 565 -61.07 -9.12 -84.86
CA THR A 565 -60.42 -8.76 -83.58
C THR A 565 -60.53 -7.27 -83.27
N PRO A 566 -60.93 -6.86 -82.05
CA PRO A 566 -61.00 -5.45 -81.67
C PRO A 566 -59.59 -4.82 -81.66
N PRO A 567 -59.47 -3.50 -81.94
CA PRO A 567 -58.19 -2.84 -82.11
C PRO A 567 -57.59 -2.49 -80.74
N ASP A 568 -56.67 -3.30 -80.23
CA ASP A 568 -55.74 -2.84 -79.20
C ASP A 568 -54.62 -2.05 -79.89
N PRO A 569 -54.42 -0.75 -79.59
CA PRO A 569 -53.40 0.05 -80.27
C PRO A 569 -51.99 -0.41 -79.91
N PRO A 570 -51.04 -0.45 -80.86
CA PRO A 570 -49.67 -0.84 -80.60
C PRO A 570 -48.93 0.32 -79.90
N ASN A 571 -48.95 0.30 -78.56
CA ASN A 571 -48.08 1.13 -77.75
C ASN A 571 -46.95 0.25 -77.20
N ASP A 572 -45.72 0.56 -77.59
CA ASP A 572 -44.52 -0.19 -77.19
C ASP A 572 -44.22 -0.04 -75.68
N PHE A 573 -44.78 0.98 -75.01
CA PHE A 573 -44.63 1.20 -73.57
C PHE A 573 -45.74 0.54 -72.74
N GLY A 574 -45.67 -0.78 -72.57
CA GLY A 574 -46.39 -1.51 -71.52
C GLY A 574 -45.80 -1.27 -70.11
N ILE A 575 -46.50 -1.73 -69.05
CA ILE A 575 -46.07 -1.49 -67.65
C ILE A 575 -44.69 -2.11 -67.35
N PHE A 576 -44.42 -3.29 -67.91
CA PHE A 576 -43.13 -3.97 -67.80
C PHE A 576 -42.06 -3.33 -68.67
N ASN A 577 -42.41 -2.86 -69.87
CA ASN A 577 -41.48 -2.17 -70.76
C ASN A 577 -41.07 -0.80 -70.18
N SER A 578 -41.98 -0.10 -69.50
CA SER A 578 -41.67 1.14 -68.78
C SER A 578 -40.77 0.89 -67.56
N LEU A 579 -41.00 -0.21 -66.84
CA LEU A 579 -40.17 -0.63 -65.71
C LEU A 579 -38.77 -1.10 -66.15
N TRP A 580 -38.68 -1.71 -67.34
CA TRP A 580 -37.43 -2.07 -67.99
C TRP A 580 -36.68 -0.85 -68.51
N PHE A 581 -37.38 0.12 -69.11
CA PHE A 581 -36.80 1.38 -69.57
C PHE A 581 -36.18 2.19 -68.41
N SER A 582 -36.92 2.37 -67.31
CA SER A 582 -36.40 3.10 -66.14
C SER A 582 -35.20 2.39 -65.50
N LEU A 583 -35.16 1.06 -65.53
CA LEU A 583 -34.04 0.25 -65.03
C LEU A 583 -32.81 0.35 -65.95
N GLY A 584 -33.01 0.24 -67.26
CA GLY A 584 -31.94 0.38 -68.26
C GLY A 584 -31.31 1.78 -68.26
N ALA A 585 -32.14 2.81 -68.03
CA ALA A 585 -31.67 4.18 -67.80
C ALA A 585 -30.86 4.32 -66.50
N PHE A 586 -31.29 3.65 -65.41
CA PHE A 586 -30.56 3.63 -64.15
C PHE A 586 -29.20 2.93 -64.27
N MET A 587 -29.11 1.82 -65.02
CA MET A 587 -27.86 1.05 -65.19
C MET A 587 -26.91 1.62 -66.27
N GLN A 588 -27.21 2.77 -66.87
CA GLN A 588 -26.40 3.40 -67.94
C GLN A 588 -26.21 2.56 -69.21
N GLN A 589 -27.06 1.55 -69.46
CA GLN A 589 -26.94 0.65 -70.62
C GLN A 589 -27.82 1.06 -71.81
N GLY A 590 -28.78 1.97 -71.62
CA GLY A 590 -29.76 2.33 -72.65
C GLY A 590 -30.84 1.26 -72.81
N CYS A 591 -31.87 1.55 -73.60
CA CYS A 591 -32.93 0.60 -73.97
C CYS A 591 -33.25 0.79 -75.46
N ASP A 592 -33.66 -0.27 -76.14
CA ASP A 592 -34.03 -0.22 -77.56
C ASP A 592 -35.27 0.65 -77.81
N ILE A 593 -36.07 0.91 -76.77
CA ILE A 593 -37.31 1.66 -76.82
C ILE A 593 -37.08 3.04 -76.19
N SER A 594 -37.43 4.13 -76.90
CA SER A 594 -37.26 5.50 -76.41
C SER A 594 -38.57 6.30 -76.50
N PRO A 595 -38.88 7.16 -75.50
CA PRO A 595 -40.12 7.94 -75.52
C PRO A 595 -40.08 8.98 -76.65
N ARG A 596 -41.13 8.99 -77.48
CA ARG A 596 -41.25 9.92 -78.62
C ARG A 596 -41.90 11.24 -78.23
N SER A 597 -42.83 11.23 -77.27
CA SER A 597 -43.53 12.42 -76.81
C SER A 597 -42.61 13.38 -76.06
N LEU A 598 -42.87 14.69 -76.21
CA LEU A 598 -42.16 15.72 -75.46
C LEU A 598 -42.29 15.52 -73.94
N SER A 599 -43.49 15.17 -73.47
CA SER A 599 -43.77 14.90 -72.05
C SER A 599 -42.98 13.69 -71.53
N GLY A 600 -42.91 12.59 -72.28
CA GLY A 600 -42.13 11.41 -71.92
C GLY A 600 -40.62 11.68 -71.92
N ARG A 601 -40.13 12.50 -72.86
CA ARG A 601 -38.73 12.94 -72.91
C ARG A 601 -38.33 13.83 -71.73
N ILE A 602 -39.22 14.68 -71.24
CA ILE A 602 -38.95 15.49 -70.04
C ILE A 602 -38.82 14.58 -68.81
N VAL A 603 -39.74 13.62 -68.62
CA VAL A 603 -39.67 12.66 -67.51
C VAL A 603 -38.40 11.82 -67.59
N GLY A 604 -38.07 11.30 -68.78
CA GLY A 604 -36.83 10.55 -69.02
C GLY A 604 -35.57 11.39 -68.81
N GLY A 605 -35.57 12.66 -69.22
CA GLY A 605 -34.44 13.58 -69.05
C GLY A 605 -34.17 13.95 -67.60
N VAL A 606 -35.22 14.19 -66.81
CA VAL A 606 -35.09 14.43 -65.35
C VAL A 606 -34.61 13.16 -64.64
N TRP A 607 -35.14 11.99 -65.03
CA TRP A 607 -34.66 10.71 -64.51
C TRP A 607 -33.18 10.50 -64.82
N TRP A 608 -32.72 10.74 -66.05
CA TRP A 608 -31.30 10.66 -66.42
C TRP A 608 -30.42 11.59 -65.60
N PHE A 609 -30.85 12.83 -65.37
CA PHE A 609 -30.09 13.75 -64.52
C PHE A 609 -30.00 13.24 -63.07
N PHE A 610 -31.12 12.74 -62.53
CA PHE A 610 -31.16 12.13 -61.19
C PHE A 610 -30.21 10.93 -61.08
N THR A 611 -30.27 9.99 -62.02
CA THR A 611 -29.43 8.79 -62.00
C THR A 611 -27.95 9.11 -62.17
N LEU A 612 -27.61 10.09 -63.00
CA LEU A 612 -26.23 10.57 -63.16
C LEU A 612 -25.66 11.06 -61.83
N ILE A 613 -26.39 11.94 -61.13
CA ILE A 613 -25.94 12.49 -59.84
C ILE A 613 -25.79 11.39 -58.77
N ILE A 614 -26.76 10.48 -58.67
CA ILE A 614 -26.72 9.39 -57.69
C ILE A 614 -25.52 8.46 -57.94
N ILE A 615 -25.28 8.04 -59.18
CA ILE A 615 -24.18 7.12 -59.48
C ILE A 615 -22.82 7.81 -59.30
N SER A 616 -22.67 9.07 -59.72
CA SER A 616 -21.46 9.85 -59.48
C SER A 616 -21.18 10.05 -57.99
N SER A 617 -22.21 10.28 -57.18
CA SER A 617 -22.06 10.40 -55.72
C SER A 617 -21.70 9.05 -55.07
N TYR A 618 -22.30 7.95 -55.54
CA TYR A 618 -21.97 6.60 -55.09
C TYR A 618 -20.51 6.25 -55.39
N THR A 619 -20.04 6.52 -56.62
CA THR A 619 -18.64 6.23 -56.99
C THR A 619 -17.64 7.09 -56.21
N ALA A 620 -17.96 8.34 -55.94
CA ALA A 620 -17.14 9.23 -55.10
C ALA A 620 -17.06 8.73 -53.63
N ASN A 621 -18.21 8.38 -53.02
CA ASN A 621 -18.25 7.91 -51.64
C ASN A 621 -17.62 6.52 -51.49
N LEU A 622 -17.80 5.63 -52.47
CA LEU A 622 -17.16 4.31 -52.47
C LEU A 622 -15.63 4.44 -52.50
N ALA A 623 -15.09 5.34 -53.32
CA ALA A 623 -13.66 5.63 -53.35
C ALA A 623 -13.14 6.18 -52.01
N ALA A 624 -13.89 7.07 -51.38
CA ALA A 624 -13.55 7.59 -50.05
C ALA A 624 -13.63 6.52 -48.94
N PHE A 625 -14.64 5.64 -48.99
CA PHE A 625 -14.82 4.58 -48.01
C PHE A 625 -13.70 3.53 -48.08
N LEU A 626 -13.26 3.18 -49.29
CA LEU A 626 -12.17 2.24 -49.51
C LEU A 626 -10.79 2.78 -49.11
N THR A 627 -10.62 4.10 -49.03
CA THR A 627 -9.36 4.74 -48.59
C THR A 627 -9.29 4.94 -47.07
N VAL A 628 -10.43 4.97 -46.38
CA VAL A 628 -10.52 5.34 -44.96
C VAL A 628 -11.00 4.15 -44.11
N GLU A 629 -10.06 3.30 -43.69
CA GLU A 629 -10.32 2.26 -42.70
C GLU A 629 -10.24 2.84 -41.27
N ARG A 630 -11.36 3.33 -40.72
CA ARG A 630 -11.40 3.82 -39.33
C ARG A 630 -11.42 2.67 -38.33
N MET A 631 -10.59 2.78 -37.29
CA MET A 631 -10.70 1.93 -36.10
C MET A 631 -11.82 2.49 -35.21
N VAL A 632 -12.85 1.69 -34.93
CA VAL A 632 -13.91 2.06 -33.98
C VAL A 632 -13.63 1.37 -32.65
N SER A 633 -13.56 2.16 -31.56
CA SER A 633 -13.44 1.62 -30.20
C SER A 633 -14.84 1.32 -29.65
N PRO A 634 -15.10 0.14 -29.08
CA PRO A 634 -16.39 -0.17 -28.48
C PRO A 634 -16.63 0.56 -27.13
N ILE A 635 -15.58 1.09 -26.50
CA ILE A 635 -15.65 1.77 -25.20
C ILE A 635 -14.90 3.11 -25.29
N GLU A 636 -15.52 4.19 -24.81
CA GLU A 636 -14.89 5.50 -24.69
C GLU A 636 -14.78 5.97 -23.23
N SER A 637 -15.69 5.51 -22.35
CA SER A 637 -15.77 5.95 -20.96
C SER A 637 -15.89 4.81 -19.95
N ALA A 638 -15.66 5.13 -18.67
CA ALA A 638 -15.91 4.21 -17.55
C ALA A 638 -17.41 3.91 -17.36
N GLU A 639 -18.28 4.83 -17.79
CA GLU A 639 -19.73 4.62 -17.71
C GLU A 639 -20.20 3.54 -18.67
N ASP A 640 -19.60 3.48 -19.86
CA ASP A 640 -19.91 2.45 -20.86
C ASP A 640 -19.59 1.07 -20.29
N LEU A 641 -18.42 0.92 -19.64
CA LEU A 641 -18.05 -0.30 -18.93
C LEU A 641 -19.07 -0.70 -17.85
N ALA A 642 -19.64 0.27 -17.13
CA ALA A 642 -20.61 0.02 -16.07
C ALA A 642 -22.04 -0.28 -16.60
N LYS A 643 -22.36 0.10 -17.84
CA LYS A 643 -23.66 -0.16 -18.49
C LYS A 643 -23.72 -1.57 -19.09
N GLN A 644 -22.61 -2.08 -19.59
CA GLN A 644 -22.49 -3.37 -20.27
C GLN A 644 -21.90 -4.48 -19.38
N THR A 645 -22.03 -5.74 -19.79
CA THR A 645 -21.49 -6.92 -19.08
C THR A 645 -20.67 -7.87 -19.97
N GLU A 646 -20.55 -7.59 -21.27
CA GLU A 646 -19.83 -8.41 -22.24
C GLU A 646 -18.31 -8.35 -22.05
N ILE A 647 -17.79 -7.15 -21.76
CA ILE A 647 -16.39 -6.85 -21.51
C ILE A 647 -16.20 -6.80 -19.99
N ALA A 648 -15.56 -7.83 -19.46
CA ALA A 648 -15.21 -7.87 -18.04
C ALA A 648 -14.12 -6.85 -17.72
N TYR A 649 -14.07 -6.35 -16.49
CA TYR A 649 -13.05 -5.40 -16.06
C TYR A 649 -12.58 -5.65 -14.63
N GLY A 650 -11.32 -5.32 -14.35
CA GLY A 650 -10.71 -5.53 -13.05
C GLY A 650 -9.45 -4.70 -12.80
N THR A 651 -8.96 -4.75 -11.56
CA THR A 651 -7.79 -4.00 -11.07
C THR A 651 -6.71 -4.95 -10.52
N LEU A 652 -5.58 -4.39 -10.12
CA LEU A 652 -4.60 -5.08 -9.27
C LEU A 652 -5.20 -5.43 -7.89
N ASP A 653 -4.86 -6.59 -7.33
CA ASP A 653 -5.42 -7.12 -6.08
C ASP A 653 -4.94 -6.37 -4.82
N SER A 654 -3.72 -5.83 -4.85
CA SER A 654 -3.08 -5.12 -3.73
C SER A 654 -2.61 -3.71 -4.14
N GLY A 655 -3.52 -2.87 -4.64
CA GLY A 655 -3.22 -1.52 -5.13
C GLY A 655 -4.16 -0.42 -4.62
N SER A 656 -3.71 0.84 -4.75
CA SER A 656 -4.51 2.04 -4.44
C SER A 656 -5.78 2.12 -5.29
N THR A 657 -5.74 1.61 -6.54
CA THR A 657 -6.89 1.53 -7.46
C THR A 657 -8.02 0.66 -6.91
N LYS A 658 -7.72 -0.49 -6.30
CA LYS A 658 -8.75 -1.36 -5.70
C LYS A 658 -9.42 -0.69 -4.51
N GLU A 659 -8.62 -0.08 -3.64
CA GLU A 659 -9.14 0.63 -2.45
C GLU A 659 -9.93 1.88 -2.84
N PHE A 660 -9.56 2.55 -3.95
CA PHE A 660 -10.33 3.65 -4.53
C PHE A 660 -11.76 3.20 -4.87
N PHE A 661 -11.93 2.12 -5.64
CA PHE A 661 -13.27 1.62 -5.97
C PHE A 661 -14.04 1.12 -4.75
N ARG A 662 -13.35 0.52 -3.76
CA ARG A 662 -13.96 0.07 -2.50
C ARG A 662 -14.51 1.22 -1.65
N ARG A 663 -13.83 2.39 -1.64
CA ARG A 663 -14.22 3.56 -0.83
C ARG A 663 -15.02 4.61 -1.59
N SER A 664 -15.09 4.49 -2.91
CA SER A 664 -15.76 5.48 -3.75
C SER A 664 -17.26 5.53 -3.45
N LYS A 665 -17.81 6.75 -3.41
CA LYS A 665 -19.25 7.03 -3.19
C LYS A 665 -19.97 7.47 -4.46
N ILE A 666 -19.29 7.46 -5.60
CA ILE A 666 -19.86 7.84 -6.90
C ILE A 666 -20.61 6.64 -7.45
N ALA A 667 -21.89 6.79 -7.80
CA ALA A 667 -22.78 5.70 -8.19
C ALA A 667 -22.21 4.80 -9.31
N VAL A 668 -21.56 5.38 -10.32
CA VAL A 668 -20.90 4.62 -11.40
C VAL A 668 -19.82 3.70 -10.86
N TYR A 669 -18.94 4.21 -9.99
CA TYR A 669 -17.82 3.46 -9.43
C TYR A 669 -18.25 2.45 -8.36
N GLU A 670 -19.32 2.74 -7.62
CA GLU A 670 -19.94 1.80 -6.68
C GLU A 670 -20.55 0.61 -7.41
N LYS A 671 -21.21 0.85 -8.55
CA LYS A 671 -21.70 -0.22 -9.44
C LYS A 671 -20.55 -1.07 -9.97
N MET A 672 -19.48 -0.44 -10.43
CA MET A 672 -18.27 -1.15 -10.88
C MET A 672 -17.63 -1.97 -9.76
N TRP A 673 -17.54 -1.45 -8.54
CA TRP A 673 -17.02 -2.18 -7.39
C TRP A 673 -17.90 -3.39 -7.03
N SER A 674 -19.21 -3.21 -7.04
CA SER A 674 -20.17 -4.28 -6.79
C SER A 674 -20.00 -5.42 -7.81
N TYR A 675 -19.87 -5.07 -9.10
CA TYR A 675 -19.54 -6.04 -10.15
C TYR A 675 -18.22 -6.75 -9.85
N MET A 676 -17.12 -6.01 -9.64
CA MET A 676 -15.79 -6.60 -9.40
C MET A 676 -15.76 -7.50 -8.15
N LYS A 677 -16.55 -7.19 -7.12
CA LYS A 677 -16.68 -8.01 -5.91
C LYS A 677 -17.45 -9.31 -6.16
N SER A 678 -18.47 -9.26 -7.03
CA SER A 678 -19.34 -10.40 -7.36
C SER A 678 -18.87 -11.25 -8.56
N ALA A 679 -17.86 -10.80 -9.29
CA ALA A 679 -17.45 -11.42 -10.55
C ALA A 679 -16.71 -12.75 -10.33
N GLU A 680 -17.23 -13.81 -10.95
CA GLU A 680 -16.61 -15.14 -11.01
C GLU A 680 -16.34 -15.52 -12.48
N PRO A 681 -15.09 -15.86 -12.86
CA PRO A 681 -13.88 -15.94 -12.05
C PRO A 681 -13.31 -14.56 -11.66
N SER A 682 -12.47 -14.52 -10.62
CA SER A 682 -11.88 -13.28 -10.09
C SER A 682 -11.31 -12.38 -11.19
N VAL A 683 -11.78 -11.13 -11.23
CA VAL A 683 -11.31 -10.09 -12.15
C VAL A 683 -10.02 -9.42 -11.66
N PHE A 684 -9.64 -9.64 -10.39
CA PHE A 684 -8.43 -9.09 -9.82
C PHE A 684 -7.18 -9.87 -10.24
N VAL A 685 -6.08 -9.16 -10.50
CA VAL A 685 -4.79 -9.75 -10.87
C VAL A 685 -3.72 -9.45 -9.82
N LYS A 686 -2.73 -10.34 -9.68
CA LYS A 686 -1.67 -10.21 -8.66
C LYS A 686 -0.58 -9.22 -9.07
N THR A 687 -0.21 -9.20 -10.35
CA THR A 687 0.84 -8.33 -10.88
C THR A 687 0.35 -7.57 -12.11
N THR A 688 0.96 -6.42 -12.38
CA THR A 688 0.64 -5.60 -13.56
C THR A 688 0.87 -6.35 -14.89
N PRO A 689 1.98 -7.10 -15.09
CA PRO A 689 2.17 -7.91 -16.30
C PRO A 689 1.08 -8.96 -16.53
N ASP A 690 0.56 -9.58 -15.47
CA ASP A 690 -0.54 -10.55 -15.57
C ASP A 690 -1.83 -9.89 -16.10
N GLY A 691 -2.13 -8.68 -15.61
CA GLY A 691 -3.25 -7.85 -16.09
C GLY A 691 -3.13 -7.50 -17.57
N VAL A 692 -1.95 -7.03 -18.00
CA VAL A 692 -1.66 -6.73 -19.41
C VAL A 692 -1.80 -7.99 -20.27
N ALA A 693 -1.21 -9.12 -19.85
CA ALA A 693 -1.32 -10.37 -20.58
C ALA A 693 -2.77 -10.86 -20.70
N ARG A 694 -3.58 -10.67 -19.65
CA ARG A 694 -5.02 -11.00 -19.66
C ARG A 694 -5.77 -10.18 -20.70
N VAL A 695 -5.53 -8.86 -20.80
CA VAL A 695 -6.14 -8.00 -21.84
C VAL A 695 -5.76 -8.50 -23.24
N ARG A 696 -4.47 -8.77 -23.48
CA ARG A 696 -3.96 -9.23 -24.77
C ARG A 696 -4.60 -10.56 -25.22
N LYS A 697 -4.76 -11.50 -24.29
CA LYS A 697 -5.35 -12.84 -24.54
C LYS A 697 -6.87 -12.80 -24.73
N SER A 698 -7.57 -11.85 -24.09
CA SER A 698 -9.04 -11.83 -24.05
C SER A 698 -9.72 -11.29 -25.31
N LYS A 699 -8.97 -10.98 -26.38
CA LYS A 699 -9.49 -10.51 -27.68
C LYS A 699 -10.53 -9.37 -27.57
N GLY A 700 -10.31 -8.43 -26.65
CA GLY A 700 -11.22 -7.29 -26.43
C GLY A 700 -12.35 -7.52 -25.42
N LYS A 701 -12.46 -8.71 -24.82
CA LYS A 701 -13.48 -9.04 -23.79
C LYS A 701 -13.05 -8.76 -22.34
N PHE A 702 -11.87 -8.17 -22.14
CA PHE A 702 -11.38 -7.77 -20.82
C PHE A 702 -10.70 -6.41 -20.88
N ALA A 703 -11.09 -5.51 -19.98
CA ALA A 703 -10.47 -4.21 -19.76
C ALA A 703 -9.73 -4.19 -18.42
N PHE A 704 -8.53 -3.63 -18.42
CA PHE A 704 -7.71 -3.56 -17.21
C PHE A 704 -7.59 -2.11 -16.72
N LEU A 705 -7.93 -1.90 -15.45
CA LEU A 705 -7.89 -0.58 -14.83
C LEU A 705 -6.56 -0.41 -14.08
N LEU A 706 -5.74 0.50 -14.56
CA LEU A 706 -4.41 0.77 -14.04
C LEU A 706 -4.06 2.26 -14.17
N GLU A 707 -2.98 2.68 -13.52
CA GLU A 707 -2.52 4.07 -13.58
C GLU A 707 -2.10 4.47 -15.00
N SER A 708 -2.45 5.69 -15.40
CA SER A 708 -2.31 6.21 -16.77
C SER A 708 -0.88 6.17 -17.29
N THR A 709 0.09 6.39 -16.41
CA THR A 709 1.52 6.36 -16.75
C THR A 709 1.94 4.97 -17.21
N MET A 710 1.45 3.93 -16.54
CA MET A 710 1.75 2.54 -16.92
C MET A 710 0.99 2.13 -18.18
N ASN A 711 -0.23 2.64 -18.38
CA ASN A 711 -0.99 2.40 -19.61
C ASN A 711 -0.29 3.00 -20.84
N GLU A 712 0.10 4.28 -20.75
CA GLU A 712 0.88 4.98 -21.79
C GLU A 712 2.21 4.27 -22.08
N TYR A 713 2.86 3.72 -21.05
CA TYR A 713 4.09 2.96 -21.22
C TYR A 713 3.88 1.65 -22.00
N ILE A 714 2.88 0.87 -21.62
CA ILE A 714 2.60 -0.44 -22.23
C ILE A 714 2.11 -0.29 -23.68
N GLU A 715 1.39 0.79 -23.98
CA GLU A 715 1.02 1.16 -25.35
C GLU A 715 2.24 1.35 -26.26
N GLN A 716 3.37 1.85 -25.73
CA GLN A 716 4.62 2.04 -26.47
C GLN A 716 5.50 0.77 -26.56
N ARG A 717 5.03 -0.37 -26.05
CA ARG A 717 5.77 -1.64 -26.05
C ARG A 717 5.22 -2.63 -27.06
N LYS A 718 6.11 -3.41 -27.67
CA LYS A 718 5.71 -4.48 -28.60
C LYS A 718 4.79 -5.49 -27.90
N PRO A 719 3.76 -6.01 -28.59
CA PRO A 719 3.44 -5.84 -30.01
C PRO A 719 2.50 -4.66 -30.34
N CYS A 720 2.43 -3.60 -29.50
CA CYS A 720 1.63 -2.39 -29.74
C CYS A 720 0.11 -2.67 -29.86
N ASP A 721 -0.36 -3.66 -29.10
CA ASP A 721 -1.71 -4.23 -29.18
C ASP A 721 -2.65 -3.75 -28.07
N THR A 722 -2.20 -2.82 -27.24
CA THR A 722 -3.01 -2.19 -26.19
C THR A 722 -3.23 -0.71 -26.51
N MET A 723 -4.31 -0.14 -26.01
CA MET A 723 -4.57 1.29 -26.12
C MET A 723 -5.25 1.82 -24.85
N LYS A 724 -4.94 3.06 -24.50
CA LYS A 724 -5.67 3.84 -23.50
C LYS A 724 -6.97 4.37 -24.10
N VAL A 725 -8.08 4.21 -23.39
CA VAL A 725 -9.38 4.80 -23.77
C VAL A 725 -9.91 5.72 -22.68
N GLY A 726 -10.55 6.80 -23.12
CA GLY A 726 -11.12 7.82 -22.25
C GLY A 726 -10.09 8.69 -21.52
N GLY A 727 -10.63 9.63 -20.73
CA GLY A 727 -9.85 10.41 -19.78
C GLY A 727 -9.49 9.61 -18.53
N ASN A 728 -8.66 10.20 -17.67
CA ASN A 728 -8.39 9.62 -16.36
C ASN A 728 -9.63 9.75 -15.47
N LEU A 729 -9.93 8.72 -14.65
CA LEU A 729 -11.09 8.70 -13.76
C LEU A 729 -10.89 9.58 -12.50
N ASP A 730 -9.64 9.82 -12.13
CA ASP A 730 -9.27 10.65 -10.99
C ASP A 730 -8.00 11.45 -11.27
N SER A 731 -7.66 12.35 -10.34
CA SER A 731 -6.42 13.12 -10.35
C SER A 731 -5.56 12.73 -9.15
N LYS A 732 -4.48 12.01 -9.43
CA LYS A 732 -3.49 11.49 -8.49
C LYS A 732 -2.10 11.99 -8.86
N GLY A 733 -1.16 11.79 -7.94
CA GLY A 733 0.25 12.04 -8.23
C GLY A 733 1.17 11.12 -7.47
N TYR A 734 2.33 10.86 -8.07
CA TYR A 734 3.45 10.25 -7.36
C TYR A 734 4.25 11.33 -6.64
N GLY A 735 4.62 11.05 -5.40
CA GLY A 735 5.46 11.91 -4.59
C GLY A 735 6.64 11.12 -4.03
N VAL A 736 7.73 11.84 -3.72
CA VAL A 736 8.84 11.26 -2.98
C VAL A 736 8.44 11.22 -1.51
N ALA A 737 8.57 10.05 -0.88
CA ALA A 737 8.17 9.87 0.51
C ALA A 737 9.39 9.87 1.45
N THR A 738 9.20 10.47 2.61
CA THR A 738 10.19 10.53 3.70
C THR A 738 9.55 10.10 5.02
N PRO A 739 10.32 9.58 5.99
CA PRO A 739 9.82 9.35 7.34
C PRO A 739 9.25 10.64 7.94
N LYS A 740 8.17 10.53 8.69
CA LYS A 740 7.47 11.69 9.26
C LYS A 740 8.41 12.54 10.11
N GLY A 741 8.48 13.83 9.84
CA GLY A 741 9.38 14.76 10.54
C GLY A 741 10.86 14.65 10.17
N SER A 742 11.20 13.98 9.06
CA SER A 742 12.58 13.91 8.56
C SER A 742 13.10 15.27 8.10
N ALA A 743 14.37 15.58 8.40
CA ALA A 743 15.05 16.78 7.93
C ALA A 743 15.21 16.82 6.40
N LEU A 744 15.14 15.67 5.72
CA LEU A 744 15.25 15.56 4.26
C LEU A 744 14.01 16.07 3.52
N ARG A 745 12.86 16.17 4.20
CA ARG A 745 11.58 16.53 3.57
C ARG A 745 11.65 17.87 2.85
N THR A 746 12.10 18.92 3.54
CA THR A 746 12.11 20.28 2.99
C THR A 746 13.08 20.43 1.82
N PRO A 747 14.36 19.99 1.93
CA PRO A 747 15.30 20.03 0.81
C PRO A 747 14.82 19.23 -0.41
N VAL A 748 14.30 18.02 -0.21
CA VAL A 748 13.79 17.17 -1.30
C VAL A 748 12.57 17.81 -1.96
N ASN A 749 11.65 18.38 -1.17
CA ASN A 749 10.48 19.05 -1.70
C ASN A 749 10.84 20.26 -2.59
N LEU A 750 11.81 21.07 -2.16
CA LEU A 750 12.33 22.18 -2.96
C LEU A 750 13.07 21.69 -4.21
N ALA A 751 13.85 20.60 -4.11
CA ALA A 751 14.52 19.99 -5.25
C ALA A 751 13.51 19.51 -6.31
N VAL A 752 12.44 18.83 -5.90
CA VAL A 752 11.38 18.37 -6.83
C VAL A 752 10.72 19.54 -7.55
N LEU A 753 10.41 20.62 -6.85
CA LEU A 753 9.85 21.83 -7.47
C LEU A 753 10.80 22.45 -8.49
N LYS A 754 12.08 22.57 -8.15
CA LYS A 754 13.11 23.09 -9.06
C LYS A 754 13.27 22.23 -10.31
N LEU A 755 13.26 20.90 -10.17
CA LEU A 755 13.30 19.96 -11.31
C LEU A 755 12.06 20.09 -12.21
N SER A 756 10.90 20.39 -11.62
CA SER A 756 9.66 20.66 -12.35
C SER A 756 9.74 21.98 -13.12
N GLU A 757 10.15 23.07 -12.48
CA GLU A 757 10.26 24.39 -13.11
C GLU A 757 11.29 24.42 -14.24
N GLN A 758 12.37 23.65 -14.12
CA GLN A 758 13.39 23.52 -15.16
C GLN A 758 12.99 22.60 -16.32
N GLY A 759 11.83 21.94 -16.26
CA GLY A 759 11.38 20.98 -17.28
C GLY A 759 12.18 19.68 -17.33
N ILE A 760 13.00 19.40 -16.31
CA ILE A 760 13.81 18.17 -16.25
C ILE A 760 12.91 16.95 -16.06
N LEU A 761 11.84 17.05 -15.27
CA LEU A 761 10.87 15.97 -15.07
C LEU A 761 10.19 15.56 -16.39
N ASP A 762 9.83 16.53 -17.22
CA ASP A 762 9.23 16.28 -18.54
C ASP A 762 10.25 15.66 -19.51
N LYS A 763 11.50 16.15 -19.49
CA LYS A 763 12.60 15.56 -20.26
C LYS A 763 12.85 14.10 -19.88
N LEU A 764 12.85 13.78 -18.58
CA LEU A 764 12.99 12.41 -18.10
C LEU A 764 11.79 11.54 -18.49
N LYS A 765 10.57 12.09 -18.45
CA LYS A 765 9.37 11.36 -18.89
C LYS A 765 9.46 11.00 -20.37
N ASN A 766 9.85 11.95 -21.23
CA ASN A 766 10.00 11.71 -22.66
C ASN A 766 11.06 10.65 -22.96
N LYS A 767 12.21 10.72 -22.28
CA LYS A 767 13.30 9.74 -22.40
C LYS A 767 12.85 8.30 -22.14
N TRP A 768 12.07 8.08 -21.08
CA TRP A 768 11.72 6.73 -20.61
C TRP A 768 10.42 6.17 -21.19
N TRP A 769 9.50 7.02 -21.66
CA TRP A 769 8.24 6.60 -22.28
C TRP A 769 8.26 6.60 -23.80
N TYR A 770 8.77 7.67 -24.42
CA TYR A 770 8.60 7.91 -25.86
C TYR A 770 9.90 7.67 -26.65
N ASP A 771 11.04 8.20 -26.19
CA ASP A 771 12.31 8.06 -26.92
C ASP A 771 12.81 6.61 -26.94
N LYS A 772 12.52 5.86 -25.87
CA LYS A 772 12.77 4.41 -25.75
C LYS A 772 11.55 3.55 -26.12
N GLY A 773 10.54 4.14 -26.75
CA GLY A 773 9.37 3.44 -27.27
C GLY A 773 9.77 2.46 -28.37
N GLU A 774 9.22 1.26 -28.34
CA GLU A 774 9.47 0.23 -29.36
C GLU A 774 8.41 0.19 -30.45
N CYS A 775 7.25 0.77 -30.13
CA CYS A 775 6.20 1.04 -31.08
C CYS A 775 6.58 2.33 -31.81
N GLY A 776 6.68 2.24 -33.15
CA GLY A 776 7.00 3.41 -33.97
C GLY A 776 6.06 4.58 -33.69
N THR A 777 6.51 5.78 -34.07
CA THR A 777 5.71 7.01 -34.04
C THR A 777 4.27 6.75 -34.49
N LYS A 778 3.33 7.56 -33.98
CA LYS A 778 1.86 7.53 -34.18
C LYS A 778 1.33 7.26 -35.60
N ASP A 779 2.19 7.10 -36.60
CA ASP A 779 1.90 6.78 -37.99
C ASP A 779 2.63 5.51 -38.47
N SER A 780 2.17 4.33 -38.04
CA SER A 780 2.15 3.19 -38.98
C SER A 780 1.03 3.34 -40.04
N GLY A 781 0.54 4.58 -40.23
CA GLY A 781 -0.21 5.04 -41.38
C GLY A 781 0.64 5.62 -42.51
N SER A 782 1.96 5.80 -42.36
CA SER A 782 2.81 6.45 -43.38
C SER A 782 3.79 5.52 -44.12
N LYS A 783 3.40 4.27 -44.33
CA LYS A 783 3.86 3.52 -45.51
C LYS A 783 2.62 3.01 -46.22
N ASP A 784 2.05 3.90 -47.03
CA ASP A 784 1.08 3.60 -48.07
C ASP A 784 1.60 2.47 -48.94
N LYS A 785 1.37 1.23 -48.48
CA LYS A 785 1.08 0.16 -49.42
C LYS A 785 -0.31 0.48 -49.90
N THR A 786 -0.41 0.98 -51.12
CA THR A 786 -1.67 1.05 -51.86
C THR A 786 -2.42 -0.25 -51.59
N SER A 787 -3.48 -0.15 -50.79
CA SER A 787 -4.17 -1.34 -50.29
C SER A 787 -4.88 -1.95 -51.49
N ALA A 788 -4.38 -3.09 -51.97
CA ALA A 788 -5.02 -3.83 -53.03
C ALA A 788 -6.44 -4.22 -52.58
N LEU A 789 -7.42 -4.02 -53.45
CA LEU A 789 -8.81 -4.38 -53.16
C LEU A 789 -8.89 -5.89 -52.89
N SER A 790 -9.34 -6.27 -51.69
CA SER A 790 -9.48 -7.69 -51.33
C SER A 790 -10.73 -8.29 -51.98
N LEU A 791 -10.65 -9.56 -52.38
CA LEU A 791 -11.82 -10.35 -52.83
C LEU A 791 -12.97 -10.31 -51.80
N SER A 792 -12.63 -10.24 -50.50
CA SER A 792 -13.64 -10.14 -49.44
C SER A 792 -14.54 -8.90 -49.54
N ASN A 793 -14.05 -7.79 -50.09
CA ASN A 793 -14.83 -6.56 -50.27
C ASN A 793 -15.81 -6.65 -51.46
N VAL A 794 -15.54 -7.55 -52.42
CA VAL A 794 -16.33 -7.70 -53.67
C VAL A 794 -17.13 -9.00 -53.67
N ALA A 795 -16.93 -9.89 -52.69
CA ALA A 795 -17.58 -11.19 -52.60
C ALA A 795 -19.12 -11.11 -52.66
N GLY A 796 -19.73 -10.10 -52.03
CA GLY A 796 -21.18 -9.91 -52.06
C GLY A 796 -21.75 -9.68 -53.47
N VAL A 797 -20.98 -9.03 -54.36
CA VAL A 797 -21.39 -8.80 -55.75
C VAL A 797 -21.48 -10.13 -56.51
N PHE A 798 -20.52 -11.04 -56.29
CA PHE A 798 -20.54 -12.38 -56.87
C PHE A 798 -21.71 -13.22 -56.35
N TYR A 799 -22.04 -13.12 -55.06
CA TYR A 799 -23.21 -13.82 -54.51
C TYR A 799 -24.53 -13.36 -55.14
N ILE A 800 -24.69 -12.05 -55.36
CA ILE A 800 -25.87 -11.50 -56.03
C ILE A 800 -25.95 -11.97 -57.49
N LEU A 801 -24.82 -11.99 -58.20
CA LEU A 801 -24.76 -12.47 -59.58
C LEU A 801 -25.20 -13.93 -59.70
N VAL A 802 -24.61 -14.82 -58.88
CA VAL A 802 -24.95 -16.26 -58.89
C VAL A 802 -26.41 -16.47 -58.48
N GLY A 803 -26.89 -15.76 -57.46
CA GLY A 803 -28.29 -15.79 -57.05
C GLY A 803 -29.24 -15.34 -58.16
N GLY A 804 -28.89 -14.27 -58.89
CA GLY A 804 -29.66 -13.75 -60.02
C GLY A 804 -29.74 -14.73 -61.19
N LEU A 805 -28.61 -15.37 -61.55
CA LEU A 805 -28.58 -16.41 -62.59
C LEU A 805 -29.43 -17.63 -62.21
N GLY A 806 -29.37 -18.06 -60.94
CA GLY A 806 -30.20 -19.14 -60.43
C GLY A 806 -31.69 -18.81 -60.48
N LEU A 807 -32.07 -17.58 -60.09
CA LEU A 807 -33.46 -17.13 -60.15
C LEU A 807 -33.96 -17.05 -61.60
N ALA A 808 -33.16 -16.52 -62.52
CA ALA A 808 -33.52 -16.43 -63.94
C ALA A 808 -33.74 -17.83 -64.56
N MET A 809 -32.85 -18.78 -64.26
CA MET A 809 -32.99 -20.16 -64.71
C MET A 809 -34.25 -20.82 -64.15
N MET A 810 -34.58 -20.56 -62.87
CA MET A 810 -35.80 -21.06 -62.24
C MET A 810 -37.06 -20.49 -62.92
N VAL A 811 -37.10 -19.18 -63.20
CA VAL A 811 -38.24 -18.54 -63.89
C VAL A 811 -38.40 -19.11 -65.30
N ALA A 812 -37.31 -19.27 -66.05
CA ALA A 812 -37.37 -19.86 -67.39
C ALA A 812 -37.92 -21.30 -67.38
N LEU A 813 -37.54 -22.11 -66.38
CA LEU A 813 -38.09 -23.46 -66.20
C LEU A 813 -39.59 -23.43 -65.87
N ILE A 814 -40.03 -22.49 -65.03
CA ILE A 814 -41.44 -22.31 -64.68
C ILE A 814 -42.25 -21.88 -65.92
N GLU A 815 -41.77 -20.90 -66.68
CA GLU A 815 -42.40 -20.45 -67.93
C GLU A 815 -42.52 -21.57 -68.96
N PHE A 816 -41.43 -22.34 -69.14
CA PHE A 816 -41.43 -23.49 -70.03
C PHE A 816 -42.47 -24.53 -69.59
N CYS A 817 -42.53 -24.85 -68.30
CA CYS A 817 -43.52 -25.77 -67.74
C CYS A 817 -44.95 -25.26 -67.90
N TYR A 818 -45.18 -23.96 -67.69
CA TYR A 818 -46.50 -23.34 -67.79
C TYR A 818 -46.99 -23.31 -69.25
N LYS A 819 -46.15 -22.83 -70.18
CA LYS A 819 -46.46 -22.76 -71.61
C LYS A 819 -46.65 -24.16 -72.21
N SER A 820 -45.80 -25.12 -71.84
CA SER A 820 -45.94 -26.52 -72.25
C SER A 820 -47.28 -27.13 -71.79
N ARG A 821 -47.71 -26.86 -70.55
CA ARG A 821 -49.04 -27.29 -70.05
C ARG A 821 -50.19 -26.60 -70.78
N GLN A 822 -50.06 -25.31 -71.11
CA GLN A 822 -51.09 -24.56 -71.82
C GLN A 822 -51.24 -25.02 -73.28
N GLU A 823 -50.13 -25.28 -73.98
CA GLU A 823 -50.15 -25.86 -75.33
C GLU A 823 -50.65 -27.30 -75.31
N THR A 824 -50.30 -28.10 -74.31
CA THR A 824 -50.88 -29.45 -74.15
C THR A 824 -52.40 -29.38 -73.93
N LYS A 825 -52.91 -28.39 -73.20
CA LYS A 825 -54.35 -28.14 -73.07
C LYS A 825 -54.99 -27.65 -74.37
N ARG A 826 -54.35 -26.74 -75.12
CA ARG A 826 -54.81 -26.29 -76.44
C ARG A 826 -54.82 -27.41 -77.47
N LEU A 827 -53.79 -28.25 -77.51
CA LEU A 827 -53.71 -29.44 -78.38
C LEU A 827 -54.77 -30.48 -78.02
N LYS A 828 -55.08 -30.67 -76.72
CA LYS A 828 -56.22 -31.52 -76.29
C LYS A 828 -57.58 -30.96 -76.70
N LEU A 829 -57.77 -29.63 -76.63
CA LEU A 829 -58.98 -28.94 -77.13
C LEU A 829 -59.09 -29.01 -78.66
N ALA A 830 -57.98 -28.87 -79.40
CA ALA A 830 -57.94 -29.00 -80.85
C ALA A 830 -58.21 -30.44 -81.33
N LYS A 831 -57.69 -31.46 -80.61
CA LYS A 831 -58.02 -32.88 -80.87
C LYS A 831 -59.51 -33.19 -80.63
N ASN A 832 -60.12 -32.57 -79.62
CA ASN A 832 -61.55 -32.72 -79.38
C ASN A 832 -62.42 -32.00 -80.43
N ALA A 833 -61.93 -30.89 -81.00
CA ALA A 833 -62.60 -30.20 -82.12
C ALA A 833 -62.45 -30.97 -83.45
N GLN A 834 -61.32 -31.65 -83.70
CA GLN A 834 -61.14 -32.52 -84.88
C GLN A 834 -61.99 -33.79 -84.83
N ASN A 835 -62.29 -34.34 -83.65
CA ASN A 835 -63.22 -35.48 -83.52
C ASN A 835 -64.68 -35.13 -83.85
N PHE A 836 -65.03 -33.85 -84.00
CA PHE A 836 -66.38 -33.41 -84.41
C PHE A 836 -66.51 -33.22 -85.93
N ASN A 837 -65.41 -33.11 -86.68
CA ASN A 837 -65.41 -32.80 -88.12
C ASN A 837 -64.88 -33.93 -89.04
N ILE A 838 -64.69 -35.15 -88.52
CA ILE A 838 -64.36 -36.33 -89.33
C ILE A 838 -65.56 -37.28 -89.34
N ARG A 839 -66.64 -36.91 -90.05
CA ARG A 839 -67.71 -37.83 -90.46
C ARG A 839 -68.19 -37.67 -91.90
N THR A 840 -67.45 -36.94 -92.73
CA THR A 840 -67.76 -36.82 -94.16
C THR A 840 -66.50 -36.83 -95.00
N ASN A 841 -66.48 -37.81 -95.92
CA ASN A 841 -65.59 -38.01 -97.07
C ASN A 841 -64.23 -38.71 -96.87
N GLN A 842 -64.28 -40.02 -97.10
CA GLN A 842 -63.24 -40.80 -97.78
C GLN A 842 -63.00 -40.23 -99.20
N ASN A 843 -61.76 -39.91 -99.54
CA ASN A 843 -61.02 -40.45 -100.70
C ASN A 843 -59.70 -39.72 -100.94
N SER A 844 -58.65 -40.52 -101.21
CA SER A 844 -57.46 -40.26 -102.04
C SER A 844 -56.41 -39.19 -101.63
N CYS A 845 -55.22 -39.73 -101.32
CA CYS A 845 -53.84 -39.28 -101.63
C CYS A 845 -53.46 -37.79 -101.57
N PHE A 846 -52.56 -37.43 -100.64
CA PHE A 846 -51.37 -36.57 -100.87
C PHE A 846 -50.36 -36.71 -99.69
N LEU A 847 -49.06 -36.79 -100.00
CA LEU A 847 -47.86 -36.71 -99.12
C LEU A 847 -47.85 -35.39 -98.28
N PRO A 848 -47.10 -35.22 -97.13
CA PRO A 848 -45.62 -35.30 -97.08
C PRO A 848 -44.92 -35.59 -95.72
N CYS A 849 -43.57 -35.66 -95.78
CA CYS A 849 -42.50 -35.42 -94.78
C CYS A 849 -42.79 -35.39 -93.27
N GLN A 850 -41.99 -36.15 -92.52
CA GLN A 850 -41.48 -35.68 -91.21
C GLN A 850 -39.99 -36.04 -91.07
N GLN A 851 -39.15 -35.01 -91.22
CA GLN A 851 -37.72 -35.02 -90.96
C GLN A 851 -37.44 -35.33 -89.49
N THR A 852 -36.62 -36.35 -89.29
CA THR A 852 -35.95 -36.70 -88.04
C THR A 852 -35.00 -35.59 -87.62
N ALA A 853 -35.39 -34.87 -86.58
CA ALA A 853 -34.51 -34.03 -85.79
C ALA A 853 -33.85 -34.86 -84.67
N LEU A 854 -32.57 -34.58 -84.44
CA LEU A 854 -31.89 -34.69 -83.15
C LEU A 854 -31.46 -36.09 -82.68
N GLN A 855 -30.58 -36.70 -83.47
CA GLN A 855 -29.49 -37.52 -82.94
C GLN A 855 -28.27 -36.59 -82.77
N GLY A 856 -28.12 -36.05 -81.57
CA GLY A 856 -27.09 -35.04 -81.25
C GLY A 856 -27.16 -34.60 -79.80
N CYS A 857 -27.30 -35.56 -78.89
CA CYS A 857 -27.43 -35.29 -77.46
C CYS A 857 -26.58 -36.29 -76.66
N PHE A 858 -25.29 -36.39 -76.99
CA PHE A 858 -24.24 -36.98 -76.17
C PHE A 858 -22.94 -36.35 -76.66
N VAL A 859 -22.06 -35.93 -75.74
CA VAL A 859 -20.80 -35.18 -75.95
C VAL A 859 -20.95 -33.65 -75.88
N GLN A 860 -21.23 -33.12 -74.67
CA GLN A 860 -20.58 -31.89 -74.17
C GLN A 860 -20.78 -31.64 -72.66
N TRP A 861 -20.77 -32.69 -71.84
CA TRP A 861 -20.97 -32.59 -70.37
C TRP A 861 -19.72 -32.94 -69.57
N LYS A 862 -18.53 -32.52 -70.03
CA LYS A 862 -17.28 -32.90 -69.36
C LYS A 862 -16.13 -31.89 -69.46
N ASN A 863 -16.39 -30.57 -69.48
CA ASN A 863 -15.33 -29.55 -69.35
C ASN A 863 -15.90 -28.20 -68.87
N LEU A 864 -16.39 -28.13 -67.63
CA LEU A 864 -16.71 -26.84 -66.99
C LEU A 864 -16.74 -26.92 -65.45
N PHE A 865 -15.82 -27.70 -64.89
CA PHE A 865 -15.44 -27.65 -63.47
C PHE A 865 -13.93 -27.91 -63.35
N GLU A 866 -13.16 -27.02 -63.96
CA GLU A 866 -11.77 -26.75 -63.62
C GLU A 866 -11.49 -25.29 -64.03
N ILE A 867 -11.69 -24.39 -63.07
CA ILE A 867 -10.91 -23.17 -62.74
C ILE A 867 -11.45 -22.68 -61.40
#